data_AF-A0A7N8YBD1-F1
#
_entry.id   AF-A0A7N8YBD1-F1
#
_cell.length_a   1.000
_cell.length_b   1.000
_cell.length_c   1.000
_cell.angle_alpha   90.00
_cell.angle_beta   90.00
_cell.angle_gamma   90.00
#
_symmetry.space_group_name_H-M   'P 1'
#
loop_
_entity.id
_entity.type
_entity.pdbx_description
1 polymer ?
#
loop_
_entity_poly.entity_id
_entity_poly.type
_entity_poly.pdbx_seq_one_letter_code
_entity_poly.pdbx_strand_id
1 'polypeptide(L)'
;MKRRADATSDPVQETKRRCDDSSSDEDSQLSRQDSSQNDSLSEQEDHRPGFSMPSISSFGSQDTNTPTDNSSKFSMYNSVSQRLMAKMGFREGDGLGKFGQGRREIVEASTQRGRRGLGLTLQGFQGELNVDWRDEPEPSAVEKVEWFPELHNLLHTVFDALEGEEMRRARTRSNPYETIRGGIFLNRAAMKMANIDYCFDHMFTNPKDSQGKPLTKDREGELLYFGDVCAGPGGFSEYILWKRRWHAKGFGMTLKGPCDFKLEDFFAAPSELFEPYYGEGGVDGDGDITRPENVTAFRNFVLESTERRGLHFLMADGGFSVEGQENIQEVLSKQLLLCQFLTALSTLRTGGHFVCKTFDLFTPFSVGLVYLLYLCFDRISLFKPLTSRPANSERYIVCRGLKPGSDAVREYMFRINLKLNQLRNTDTDVADVVPLNIIKEDSDFYQFMVNSNESLCAVQIKALAKIHSFVVDATLSEPRQADIRKECLKLWGNSDTESFQCKLTPLNTSTLEKLRHVLDHKCIVGGGEQIFLLALGKSQIYTWDGKTPVRWRKLENFKLELPRDTLLSVEIVQELKGEGKAQRRINAVHVMDALILNGTDVRDQHFSQRIQMAEKFVKAVAKPSRPDMNPIRVKEVYRLEEMEKIFVRLEMKVTKSSGGVPRLSYTGRDDRHFLPTGLYIIKTVNEPWTMAYSKNSNKKFFFNKTTRMSTYDMPPNSAAPFHVCHSERLFWAWVDGVIVHDSQTRVDPEKLSKNVVLSFIHQNYQP
;
A
#
# COMPACT_ATOMS: atom_id res chain seq x y z
N MET A 1 32.74 -50.74 0.48
CA MET A 1 33.26 -52.09 0.13
C MET A 1 32.05 -52.91 -0.35
N LYS A 2 32.07 -53.63 -1.49
CA LYS A 2 32.69 -54.96 -1.74
C LYS A 2 32.20 -56.02 -0.73
N ARG A 3 31.65 -57.18 -1.11
CA ARG A 3 31.60 -57.93 -2.41
C ARG A 3 30.37 -58.89 -2.43
N ARG A 4 29.65 -59.08 -3.56
CA ARG A 4 29.69 -60.22 -4.54
C ARG A 4 29.20 -61.60 -4.00
N ALA A 5 28.67 -62.53 -4.79
CA ALA A 5 28.42 -62.64 -6.26
C ALA A 5 27.43 -63.80 -6.54
N ASP A 6 26.79 -64.01 -7.71
CA ASP A 6 26.31 -63.16 -8.84
C ASP A 6 25.00 -63.90 -9.33
N ALA A 7 24.61 -64.40 -10.53
CA ALA A 7 24.94 -64.31 -11.98
C ALA A 7 23.80 -64.98 -12.85
N THR A 8 23.53 -64.48 -14.08
CA THR A 8 23.02 -65.19 -15.32
C THR A 8 21.66 -65.96 -15.35
N SER A 9 20.80 -65.93 -16.39
CA SER A 9 20.90 -65.47 -17.81
C SER A 9 19.54 -65.26 -18.54
N ASP A 10 19.50 -64.35 -19.54
CA ASP A 10 18.43 -64.14 -20.56
C ASP A 10 18.61 -65.05 -21.83
N PRO A 11 17.98 -64.85 -23.03
CA PRO A 11 16.81 -64.04 -23.45
C PRO A 11 15.79 -64.75 -24.41
N VAL A 12 14.62 -64.11 -24.67
CA VAL A 12 13.92 -64.15 -25.98
C VAL A 12 13.32 -62.77 -26.29
N GLN A 13 13.34 -62.35 -27.56
CA GLN A 13 12.67 -61.14 -28.08
C GLN A 13 11.54 -61.53 -29.05
N GLU A 14 10.50 -60.71 -29.20
CA GLU A 14 10.25 -60.01 -30.48
C GLU A 14 9.09 -58.98 -30.46
N THR A 15 9.09 -58.20 -31.54
CA THR A 15 8.20 -57.11 -32.00
C THR A 15 6.76 -57.56 -32.37
N LYS A 16 5.79 -56.77 -32.86
CA LYS A 16 5.64 -55.38 -33.45
C LYS A 16 4.36 -54.73 -32.80
N ARG A 17 3.62 -53.69 -33.25
CA ARG A 17 3.50 -52.85 -34.48
C ARG A 17 2.87 -51.46 -34.14
N ARG A 18 2.50 -50.66 -35.16
CA ARG A 18 1.51 -49.55 -35.14
C ARG A 18 0.31 -49.91 -36.05
N CYS A 19 -0.77 -49.14 -36.00
CA CYS A 19 -1.61 -48.83 -37.17
C CYS A 19 -2.30 -47.46 -36.98
N ASP A 20 -2.61 -46.76 -38.08
CA ASP A 20 -3.21 -45.41 -38.13
C ASP A 20 -4.34 -45.38 -39.20
N ASP A 21 -5.37 -44.54 -38.97
CA ASP A 21 -6.29 -43.87 -39.93
C ASP A 21 -7.33 -44.59 -40.85
N SER A 22 -8.32 -43.77 -41.25
CA SER A 22 -9.31 -43.89 -42.38
C SER A 22 -10.56 -44.80 -42.16
N SER A 23 -11.79 -44.50 -42.65
CA SER A 23 -12.38 -43.32 -43.36
C SER A 23 -13.95 -43.39 -43.38
N SER A 24 -14.64 -42.26 -43.62
CA SER A 24 -15.97 -42.09 -44.30
C SER A 24 -17.27 -42.70 -43.71
N ASP A 25 -18.49 -42.17 -43.89
CA ASP A 25 -19.00 -40.82 -44.28
C ASP A 25 -20.54 -40.70 -44.03
N GLU A 26 -21.10 -39.50 -44.30
CA GLU A 26 -22.51 -39.11 -44.56
C GLU A 26 -23.54 -38.82 -43.42
N ASP A 27 -24.02 -37.56 -43.48
CA ASP A 27 -25.38 -37.02 -43.34
C ASP A 27 -26.32 -37.29 -42.14
N SER A 28 -26.71 -36.19 -41.49
CA SER A 28 -28.08 -35.67 -41.68
C SER A 28 -28.19 -34.16 -41.36
N GLN A 29 -28.96 -33.44 -42.18
CA GLN A 29 -29.16 -31.99 -42.07
C GLN A 29 -30.35 -31.65 -41.16
N LEU A 30 -30.32 -30.47 -40.51
CA LEU A 30 -31.54 -29.70 -40.26
C LEU A 30 -31.22 -28.20 -40.20
N SER A 31 -32.07 -27.41 -40.86
CA SER A 31 -31.78 -26.02 -41.23
C SER A 31 -32.46 -24.99 -40.32
N ARG A 32 -31.87 -23.79 -40.28
CA ARG A 32 -32.62 -22.53 -40.34
C ARG A 32 -31.92 -21.57 -41.29
N GLN A 33 -32.71 -20.90 -42.10
CA GLN A 33 -32.28 -20.00 -43.17
C GLN A 33 -33.24 -18.79 -43.18
N ASP A 34 -32.83 -17.72 -43.88
CA ASP A 34 -33.64 -16.58 -44.32
C ASP A 34 -34.18 -15.58 -43.28
N SER A 35 -34.38 -14.30 -43.63
CA SER A 35 -33.76 -13.45 -44.67
C SER A 35 -34.18 -11.97 -44.49
N SER A 36 -33.64 -11.06 -45.31
CA SER A 36 -34.12 -9.69 -45.58
C SER A 36 -33.89 -8.62 -44.47
N GLN A 37 -33.73 -7.32 -44.77
CA GLN A 37 -33.10 -6.64 -45.92
C GLN A 37 -32.75 -5.17 -45.56
N ASN A 38 -31.71 -4.64 -46.21
CA ASN A 38 -31.42 -3.24 -46.60
C ASN A 38 -31.65 -1.99 -45.70
N ASP A 39 -30.65 -1.10 -45.84
CA ASP A 39 -30.70 0.37 -45.88
C ASP A 39 -30.98 1.24 -44.63
N SER A 40 -29.88 1.83 -44.15
CA SER A 40 -29.60 3.27 -44.27
C SER A 40 -30.70 4.29 -43.95
N LEU A 41 -30.61 4.96 -42.79
CA LEU A 41 -30.65 6.44 -42.71
C LEU A 41 -30.25 6.99 -41.33
N SER A 42 -29.92 8.29 -41.31
CA SER A 42 -29.40 9.10 -40.19
C SER A 42 -30.26 9.12 -38.92
N GLU A 43 -29.61 9.03 -37.74
CA GLU A 43 -30.14 9.62 -36.51
C GLU A 43 -29.99 11.15 -36.54
N GLN A 44 -31.00 11.88 -36.04
CA GLN A 44 -31.03 13.35 -36.01
C GLN A 44 -30.70 13.91 -34.62
N GLU A 45 -30.08 15.09 -34.57
CA GLU A 45 -29.73 15.80 -33.33
C GLU A 45 -30.96 16.45 -32.67
N ASP A 46 -31.66 15.72 -31.80
CA ASP A 46 -32.80 16.31 -31.08
C ASP A 46 -32.34 17.28 -29.97
N HIS A 47 -32.67 18.56 -30.13
CA HIS A 47 -32.06 19.66 -29.40
C HIS A 47 -32.60 19.79 -27.96
N ARG A 48 -31.70 19.84 -26.96
CA ARG A 48 -32.03 20.30 -25.60
C ARG A 48 -32.03 21.84 -25.54
N PRO A 49 -33.15 22.51 -25.22
CA PRO A 49 -33.14 23.96 -25.01
C PRO A 49 -32.40 24.33 -23.72
N GLY A 50 -31.27 25.02 -23.84
CA GLY A 50 -30.55 25.57 -22.70
C GLY A 50 -31.19 26.88 -22.22
N PHE A 51 -31.55 26.96 -20.93
CA PHE A 51 -32.02 28.20 -20.32
C PHE A 51 -30.86 28.94 -19.64
N SER A 52 -30.52 30.10 -20.19
CA SER A 52 -29.53 31.04 -19.65
C SER A 52 -30.06 31.80 -18.43
N MET A 53 -29.24 31.93 -17.38
CA MET A 53 -29.47 32.84 -16.25
C MET A 53 -29.46 34.31 -16.70
N PRO A 54 -30.48 35.13 -16.37
CA PRO A 54 -30.36 36.58 -16.32
C PRO A 54 -29.57 37.03 -15.08
N SER A 55 -28.84 38.13 -15.19
CA SER A 55 -28.04 38.72 -14.10
C SER A 55 -28.90 39.52 -13.11
N ILE A 56 -28.47 39.57 -11.85
CA ILE A 56 -29.04 40.44 -10.80
C ILE A 56 -28.23 41.73 -10.73
N SER A 57 -28.91 42.88 -10.70
CA SER A 57 -28.29 44.21 -10.52
C SER A 57 -29.00 45.04 -9.44
N SER A 58 -28.40 45.02 -8.24
CA SER A 58 -28.18 46.17 -7.32
C SER A 58 -29.26 47.23 -7.00
N PHE A 59 -29.33 47.59 -5.71
CA PHE A 59 -30.03 48.74 -5.09
C PHE A 59 -31.58 48.70 -5.08
N GLY A 60 -32.27 49.13 -4.01
CA GLY A 60 -31.82 49.63 -2.71
C GLY A 60 -32.96 50.30 -1.91
N SER A 61 -32.62 50.93 -0.76
CA SER A 61 -33.48 51.70 0.16
C SER A 61 -34.44 50.90 1.09
N GLN A 62 -34.96 51.61 2.10
CA GLN A 62 -35.59 51.10 3.33
C GLN A 62 -37.09 51.40 3.36
N ASP A 63 -37.88 50.68 4.17
CA ASP A 63 -38.45 51.27 5.40
C ASP A 63 -39.21 50.26 6.27
N THR A 64 -39.43 50.64 7.53
CA THR A 64 -40.13 49.85 8.55
C THR A 64 -41.62 50.17 8.60
N ASN A 65 -42.49 49.15 8.67
CA ASN A 65 -43.66 49.10 9.58
C ASN A 65 -44.38 47.75 9.51
N THR A 66 -44.87 47.24 10.64
CA THR A 66 -45.96 46.26 10.70
C THR A 66 -47.29 47.00 10.51
N PRO A 67 -48.31 46.39 9.87
CA PRO A 67 -49.36 45.79 10.71
C PRO A 67 -50.13 44.59 10.09
N THR A 68 -50.91 43.93 10.96
CA THR A 68 -52.14 43.16 10.71
C THR A 68 -52.09 41.84 9.91
N ASP A 69 -52.79 40.85 10.47
CA ASP A 69 -52.96 39.49 9.97
C ASP A 69 -54.23 39.38 9.09
N ASN A 70 -54.06 39.11 7.78
CA ASN A 70 -55.00 38.44 6.86
C ASN A 70 -54.49 38.47 5.40
N SER A 71 -53.27 37.97 5.13
CA SER A 71 -52.86 37.68 3.75
C SER A 71 -53.40 36.31 3.33
N SER A 72 -54.23 36.25 2.29
CA SER A 72 -54.96 35.02 1.99
C SER A 72 -54.03 33.91 1.48
N LYS A 73 -54.27 32.67 1.95
CA LYS A 73 -53.46 31.49 1.57
C LYS A 73 -53.52 31.16 0.07
N PHE A 74 -54.46 31.74 -0.68
CA PHE A 74 -54.53 31.65 -2.14
C PHE A 74 -53.29 32.23 -2.84
N SER A 75 -52.59 33.16 -2.18
CA SER A 75 -51.29 33.71 -2.61
C SER A 75 -50.18 32.66 -2.78
N MET A 76 -50.25 31.53 -2.05
CA MET A 76 -49.22 30.48 -2.11
C MET A 76 -49.23 29.65 -3.41
N TYR A 77 -50.27 29.76 -4.24
CA TYR A 77 -50.36 29.01 -5.50
C TYR A 77 -49.84 29.84 -6.67
N ASN A 78 -49.09 29.21 -7.60
CA ASN A 78 -48.57 29.93 -8.76
C ASN A 78 -49.70 30.43 -9.70
N SER A 79 -49.38 31.43 -10.51
CA SER A 79 -50.34 32.12 -11.38
C SER A 79 -50.98 31.24 -12.47
N VAL A 80 -50.38 30.09 -12.82
CA VAL A 80 -50.99 29.11 -13.72
C VAL A 80 -52.05 28.30 -12.96
N SER A 81 -51.73 27.82 -11.77
CA SER A 81 -52.67 27.11 -10.90
C SER A 81 -53.88 27.98 -10.52
N GLN A 82 -53.66 29.26 -10.17
CA GLN A 82 -54.73 30.21 -9.87
C GLN A 82 -55.70 30.39 -11.07
N ARG A 83 -55.16 30.59 -12.27
CA ARG A 83 -55.96 30.69 -13.52
C ARG A 83 -56.73 29.40 -13.83
N LEU A 84 -56.12 28.24 -13.59
CA LEU A 84 -56.78 26.95 -13.79
C LEU A 84 -57.95 26.75 -12.82
N MET A 85 -57.74 27.04 -11.52
CA MET A 85 -58.79 26.96 -10.50
C MET A 85 -59.96 27.91 -10.79
N ALA A 86 -59.67 29.17 -11.16
CA ALA A 86 -60.69 30.13 -11.56
C ALA A 86 -61.50 29.65 -12.79
N LYS A 87 -60.83 29.07 -13.80
CA LYS A 87 -61.49 28.50 -15.00
C LYS A 87 -62.36 27.27 -14.69
N MET A 88 -62.09 26.57 -13.59
CA MET A 88 -62.90 25.46 -13.06
C MET A 88 -63.98 25.92 -12.06
N GLY A 89 -64.20 27.23 -11.90
CA GLY A 89 -65.27 27.80 -11.08
C GLY A 89 -64.93 27.96 -9.59
N PHE A 90 -63.67 27.86 -9.19
CA PHE A 90 -63.24 28.13 -7.82
C PHE A 90 -63.58 29.58 -7.39
N ARG A 91 -63.99 29.74 -6.14
CA ARG A 91 -64.15 31.03 -5.46
C ARG A 91 -63.42 30.97 -4.13
N GLU A 92 -62.72 32.05 -3.78
CA GLU A 92 -61.93 32.11 -2.56
C GLU A 92 -62.84 32.00 -1.32
N GLY A 93 -62.58 30.98 -0.49
CA GLY A 93 -63.42 30.62 0.67
C GLY A 93 -64.44 29.49 0.43
N ASP A 94 -64.65 29.03 -0.81
CA ASP A 94 -65.62 27.98 -1.14
C ASP A 94 -64.98 26.68 -1.66
N GLY A 95 -65.67 25.56 -1.43
CA GLY A 95 -65.24 24.25 -1.88
C GLY A 95 -65.44 24.06 -3.39
N LEU A 96 -64.47 23.44 -4.07
CA LEU A 96 -64.50 23.26 -5.52
C LEU A 96 -65.70 22.41 -5.98
N GLY A 97 -66.67 23.02 -6.67
CA GLY A 97 -67.85 22.34 -7.21
C GLY A 97 -68.99 23.31 -7.59
N LYS A 98 -69.93 22.87 -8.44
CA LYS A 98 -71.02 23.71 -8.97
C LYS A 98 -71.92 24.33 -7.88
N PHE A 99 -71.96 23.73 -6.68
CA PHE A 99 -72.74 24.18 -5.54
C PHE A 99 -71.87 24.40 -4.28
N GLY A 100 -70.57 24.64 -4.45
CA GLY A 100 -69.63 24.85 -3.34
C GLY A 100 -69.26 23.58 -2.56
N GLN A 101 -69.67 22.39 -3.03
CA GLN A 101 -69.67 21.15 -2.24
C GLN A 101 -68.31 20.44 -2.07
N GLY A 102 -67.22 21.03 -2.55
CA GLY A 102 -65.87 20.50 -2.33
C GLY A 102 -65.38 20.72 -0.89
N ARG A 103 -64.22 20.16 -0.54
CA ARG A 103 -63.53 20.56 0.70
C ARG A 103 -63.09 22.03 0.58
N ARG A 104 -63.37 22.84 1.61
CA ARG A 104 -62.82 24.19 1.79
C ARG A 104 -61.37 24.19 2.28
N GLU A 105 -60.98 23.15 2.99
CA GLU A 105 -59.66 23.01 3.61
C GLU A 105 -58.79 21.99 2.87
N ILE A 106 -57.47 22.20 2.93
CA ILE A 106 -56.47 21.30 2.34
C ILE A 106 -56.65 19.89 2.93
N VAL A 107 -56.50 18.86 2.10
CA VAL A 107 -56.43 17.48 2.59
C VAL A 107 -55.09 17.30 3.31
N GLU A 108 -55.13 17.28 4.64
CA GLU A 108 -53.96 16.97 5.46
C GLU A 108 -53.33 15.64 5.03
N ALA A 109 -52.00 15.63 4.92
CA ALA A 109 -51.28 14.43 4.52
C ALA A 109 -51.42 13.34 5.59
N SER A 110 -51.77 12.12 5.17
CA SER A 110 -51.90 10.98 6.09
C SER A 110 -50.62 10.79 6.91
N THR A 111 -50.77 10.74 8.23
CA THR A 111 -49.69 10.42 9.17
C THR A 111 -49.28 8.94 9.11
N GLN A 112 -50.07 8.09 8.45
CA GLN A 112 -49.81 6.66 8.31
C GLN A 112 -48.77 6.37 7.20
N ARG A 113 -47.55 6.00 7.60
CA ARG A 113 -46.47 5.61 6.66
C ARG A 113 -46.42 4.09 6.46
N GLY A 114 -46.34 3.65 5.19
CA GLY A 114 -46.08 2.27 4.79
C GLY A 114 -47.34 1.43 4.46
N ARG A 115 -47.15 0.34 3.70
CA ARG A 115 -48.21 -0.63 3.37
C ARG A 115 -48.47 -1.59 4.55
N ARG A 116 -49.04 -1.09 5.64
CA ARG A 116 -49.52 -1.92 6.77
C ARG A 116 -51.02 -1.67 6.96
N GLY A 117 -51.79 -2.74 7.18
CA GLY A 117 -53.26 -2.72 7.10
C GLY A 117 -53.95 -1.86 8.15
N LEU A 118 -55.23 -1.53 7.91
CA LEU A 118 -56.06 -0.80 8.86
C LEU A 118 -56.20 -1.57 10.19
N GLY A 119 -55.83 -0.94 11.31
CA GLY A 119 -56.17 -1.40 12.66
C GLY A 119 -55.05 -1.97 13.53
N LEU A 120 -53.79 -2.05 13.09
CA LEU A 120 -52.70 -2.57 13.93
C LEU A 120 -52.13 -1.49 14.87
N THR A 121 -52.32 -1.69 16.19
CA THR A 121 -51.71 -0.88 17.25
C THR A 121 -50.77 -1.76 18.08
N LEU A 122 -49.49 -1.37 18.20
CA LEU A 122 -48.50 -2.10 19.00
C LEU A 122 -48.54 -1.67 20.46
N GLN A 123 -49.00 -2.55 21.36
CA GLN A 123 -48.76 -2.40 22.80
C GLN A 123 -47.32 -2.81 23.13
N GLY A 124 -46.58 -1.96 23.85
CA GLY A 124 -45.19 -2.18 24.24
C GLY A 124 -44.32 -0.92 24.24
N PHE A 125 -44.63 0.07 23.39
CA PHE A 125 -43.84 1.29 23.22
C PHE A 125 -44.56 2.56 23.72
N GLN A 126 -45.01 2.54 24.98
CA GLN A 126 -45.52 3.72 25.70
C GLN A 126 -44.55 4.21 26.80
N GLY A 127 -43.24 3.98 26.60
CA GLY A 127 -42.19 4.66 27.36
C GLY A 127 -41.60 5.79 26.52
N GLU A 128 -41.64 7.02 27.02
CA GLU A 128 -40.91 8.13 26.42
C GLU A 128 -39.40 7.88 26.57
N LEU A 129 -38.68 7.94 25.45
CA LEU A 129 -37.24 7.65 25.41
C LEU A 129 -36.48 8.92 25.85
N ASN A 130 -36.45 9.13 27.16
CA ASN A 130 -35.98 10.34 27.85
C ASN A 130 -34.45 10.53 27.82
N VAL A 131 -33.87 10.47 26.62
CA VAL A 131 -32.45 10.68 26.32
C VAL A 131 -32.34 11.87 25.38
N ASP A 132 -31.92 13.03 25.92
CA ASP A 132 -31.65 14.20 25.08
C ASP A 132 -30.27 14.06 24.39
N TRP A 133 -30.33 13.76 23.09
CA TRP A 133 -29.18 13.72 22.19
C TRP A 133 -28.84 15.10 21.60
N ARG A 134 -29.64 16.14 21.86
CA ARG A 134 -29.35 17.52 21.43
C ARG A 134 -28.37 18.20 22.39
N ASP A 135 -28.29 17.72 23.63
CA ASP A 135 -27.18 17.95 24.56
C ASP A 135 -25.94 17.09 24.19
N GLU A 136 -25.56 17.11 22.92
CA GLU A 136 -24.24 16.64 22.45
C GLU A 136 -23.36 17.88 22.21
N PRO A 137 -22.08 17.88 22.63
CA PRO A 137 -21.16 18.97 22.29
C PRO A 137 -20.97 19.05 20.76
N GLU A 138 -20.76 20.25 20.23
CA GLU A 138 -20.70 20.46 18.77
C GLU A 138 -19.64 19.57 18.09
N PRO A 139 -19.93 18.98 16.91
CA PRO A 139 -18.99 18.16 16.15
C PRO A 139 -17.66 18.88 15.87
N SER A 140 -16.58 18.36 16.43
CA SER A 140 -15.24 18.93 16.34
C SER A 140 -14.25 17.94 15.72
N ALA A 141 -13.32 18.44 14.92
CA ALA A 141 -12.21 17.66 14.36
C ALA A 141 -11.03 17.48 15.34
N VAL A 142 -11.20 17.88 16.61
CA VAL A 142 -10.19 17.74 17.68
C VAL A 142 -10.56 16.58 18.59
N GLU A 143 -9.94 15.43 18.36
CA GLU A 143 -10.08 14.23 19.19
C GLU A 143 -9.15 14.27 20.41
N LYS A 144 -9.67 13.89 21.58
CA LYS A 144 -8.85 13.61 22.77
C LYS A 144 -8.43 12.14 22.75
N VAL A 145 -7.17 11.86 23.06
CA VAL A 145 -6.64 10.51 23.24
C VAL A 145 -6.40 10.25 24.72
N GLU A 146 -7.17 9.34 25.29
CA GLU A 146 -6.95 8.84 26.64
C GLU A 146 -6.11 7.56 26.59
N TRP A 147 -4.91 7.63 27.17
CA TRP A 147 -4.08 6.47 27.44
C TRP A 147 -4.52 5.83 28.75
N PHE A 148 -4.20 4.56 28.97
CA PHE A 148 -4.32 3.97 30.30
C PHE A 148 -3.51 4.83 31.29
N PRO A 149 -4.09 5.23 32.43
CA PRO A 149 -3.45 6.08 33.41
C PRO A 149 -2.46 5.29 34.27
N GLU A 150 -1.61 6.02 34.97
CA GLU A 150 -1.26 5.63 36.34
C GLU A 150 -2.43 6.13 37.23
N LEU A 151 -3.23 5.20 37.75
CA LEU A 151 -4.29 5.34 38.77
C LEU A 151 -5.27 6.56 38.70
N HIS A 152 -6.48 6.44 38.07
CA HIS A 152 -7.82 6.86 38.61
C HIS A 152 -9.06 6.74 37.62
N ASN A 153 -10.26 7.31 37.94
CA ASN A 153 -11.59 6.62 37.86
C ASN A 153 -12.83 7.30 37.12
N LEU A 154 -13.90 6.49 36.85
CA LEU A 154 -15.39 6.73 36.61
C LEU A 154 -15.93 7.00 35.15
N LEU A 155 -17.25 7.00 34.75
CA LEU A 155 -18.36 5.98 34.51
C LEU A 155 -19.28 6.44 33.28
N HIS A 156 -20.42 5.91 32.70
CA HIS A 156 -21.36 4.71 32.78
C HIS A 156 -22.09 4.36 31.40
N THR A 157 -22.95 3.31 31.24
CA THR A 157 -23.33 2.57 29.95
C THR A 157 -24.83 2.49 29.41
N VAL A 158 -25.03 1.91 28.17
CA VAL A 158 -26.10 1.00 27.55
C VAL A 158 -27.28 1.51 26.65
N PHE A 159 -27.39 1.05 25.37
CA PHE A 159 -28.65 0.69 24.62
C PHE A 159 -28.42 0.00 23.25
N ASP A 160 -29.36 -0.85 22.73
CA ASP A 160 -29.51 -1.21 21.28
C ASP A 160 -30.83 -1.96 20.94
N ALA A 161 -31.44 -1.74 19.75
CA ALA A 161 -32.50 -2.55 19.06
C ALA A 161 -33.25 -1.81 17.90
N LEU A 162 -32.91 -2.00 16.61
CA LEU A 162 -33.67 -1.47 15.44
C LEU A 162 -33.56 -2.32 14.14
N GLU A 163 -34.49 -2.13 13.20
CA GLU A 163 -34.61 -2.90 11.94
C GLU A 163 -33.61 -2.45 10.84
N GLY A 164 -32.89 -3.42 10.26
CA GLY A 164 -31.53 -3.21 9.73
C GLY A 164 -31.34 -2.40 8.44
N GLU A 165 -32.36 -2.10 7.63
CA GLU A 165 -32.19 -1.23 6.44
C GLU A 165 -32.57 0.24 6.68
N GLU A 166 -33.67 0.50 7.39
CA GLU A 166 -34.02 1.87 7.76
C GLU A 166 -32.98 2.45 8.73
N MET A 167 -32.47 1.64 9.66
CA MET A 167 -31.31 1.96 10.50
C MET A 167 -30.07 2.34 9.66
N ARG A 168 -29.78 1.61 8.57
CA ARG A 168 -28.66 1.92 7.66
C ARG A 168 -28.83 3.28 6.98
N ARG A 169 -30.05 3.64 6.55
CA ARG A 169 -30.36 4.91 5.89
C ARG A 169 -30.30 6.08 6.88
N ALA A 170 -30.92 5.94 8.06
CA ALA A 170 -30.90 6.96 9.10
C ALA A 170 -29.47 7.23 9.62
N ARG A 171 -28.69 6.18 9.90
CA ARG A 171 -27.27 6.29 10.27
C ARG A 171 -26.40 7.02 9.24
N THR A 172 -26.77 6.93 7.96
CA THR A 172 -26.06 7.65 6.89
C THR A 172 -26.32 9.16 6.92
N ARG A 173 -27.42 9.60 7.55
CA ARG A 173 -27.77 11.02 7.76
C ARG A 173 -27.35 11.54 9.14
N SER A 174 -27.40 10.72 10.18
CA SER A 174 -27.19 11.15 11.57
C SER A 174 -25.73 11.21 12.02
N ASN A 175 -24.81 10.56 11.28
CA ASN A 175 -23.37 10.59 11.54
C ASN A 175 -22.72 11.79 10.80
N PRO A 176 -22.23 12.84 11.49
CA PRO A 176 -21.65 14.03 10.85
C PRO A 176 -20.44 13.70 9.96
N TYR A 177 -19.73 12.61 10.27
CA TYR A 177 -18.48 12.22 9.61
C TYR A 177 -18.68 11.25 8.44
N GLU A 178 -19.91 10.83 8.13
CA GLU A 178 -20.17 9.73 7.17
C GLU A 178 -19.72 10.06 5.73
N THR A 179 -19.66 11.34 5.32
CA THR A 179 -19.14 11.72 3.99
C THR A 179 -17.64 11.64 3.83
N ILE A 180 -16.87 11.47 4.91
CA ILE A 180 -15.44 11.14 4.79
C ILE A 180 -15.27 9.84 3.98
N ARG A 181 -16.16 8.85 4.18
CA ARG A 181 -16.15 7.54 3.50
C ARG A 181 -14.72 7.00 3.39
N GLY A 182 -14.27 6.66 2.17
CA GLY A 182 -12.87 6.31 1.88
C GLY A 182 -11.99 7.49 1.46
N GLY A 183 -12.53 8.70 1.30
CA GLY A 183 -11.78 9.84 0.75
C GLY A 183 -11.26 9.55 -0.66
N ILE A 184 -9.94 9.34 -0.78
CA ILE A 184 -9.24 8.95 -2.02
C ILE A 184 -8.89 7.45 -2.08
N PHE A 185 -9.24 6.69 -1.05
CA PHE A 185 -8.84 5.30 -0.80
C PHE A 185 -9.98 4.32 -1.09
N LEU A 186 -9.64 3.03 -1.25
CA LEU A 186 -10.52 1.95 -1.63
C LEU A 186 -11.66 1.68 -0.64
N ASN A 187 -11.45 1.99 0.65
CA ASN A 187 -12.51 1.88 1.66
C ASN A 187 -12.33 2.86 2.83
N ARG A 188 -13.34 2.89 3.69
CA ARG A 188 -13.38 3.70 4.92
C ARG A 188 -12.39 3.26 6.01
N ALA A 189 -11.77 2.08 5.93
CA ALA A 189 -10.74 1.67 6.89
C ALA A 189 -9.45 2.50 6.70
N ALA A 190 -9.06 2.80 5.46
CA ALA A 190 -7.92 3.68 5.17
C ALA A 190 -8.04 5.04 5.89
N MET A 191 -9.25 5.63 5.90
CA MET A 191 -9.52 6.87 6.63
C MET A 191 -9.46 6.71 8.15
N LYS A 192 -9.80 5.55 8.71
CA LYS A 192 -9.55 5.26 10.14
C LYS A 192 -8.06 5.24 10.44
N MET A 193 -7.24 4.61 9.60
CA MET A 193 -5.79 4.59 9.85
C MET A 193 -5.16 5.97 9.70
N ALA A 194 -5.68 6.80 8.77
CA ALA A 194 -5.31 8.20 8.66
C ALA A 194 -5.65 9.02 9.92
N ASN A 195 -6.84 8.77 10.48
CA ASN A 195 -7.34 9.39 11.72
C ASN A 195 -6.49 8.96 12.93
N ILE A 196 -6.25 7.65 13.10
CA ILE A 196 -5.47 7.09 14.21
C ILE A 196 -4.01 7.55 14.12
N ASP A 197 -3.37 7.52 12.94
CA ASP A 197 -1.98 7.98 12.80
C ASP A 197 -1.84 9.48 13.10
N TYR A 198 -2.84 10.31 12.77
CA TYR A 198 -2.84 11.72 13.17
C TYR A 198 -2.99 11.91 14.69
N CYS A 199 -3.97 11.26 15.32
CA CYS A 199 -4.24 11.38 16.76
C CYS A 199 -3.09 10.85 17.64
N PHE A 200 -2.25 9.96 17.10
CA PHE A 200 -1.11 9.36 17.80
C PHE A 200 0.26 9.87 17.27
N ASP A 201 0.40 11.19 17.07
CA ASP A 201 1.66 11.89 16.74
C ASP A 201 2.44 11.37 15.50
N HIS A 202 1.72 10.82 14.52
CA HIS A 202 2.27 10.07 13.39
C HIS A 202 3.15 8.89 13.80
N MET A 203 2.87 8.21 14.92
CA MET A 203 3.74 7.14 15.41
C MET A 203 3.78 5.88 14.52
N PHE A 204 2.81 5.67 13.62
CA PHE A 204 2.85 4.56 12.67
C PHE A 204 3.59 4.99 11.40
N THR A 205 3.26 6.15 10.83
CA THR A 205 3.91 6.60 9.58
C THR A 205 5.27 7.26 9.80
N ASN A 206 5.62 7.63 11.03
CA ASN A 206 6.92 8.20 11.43
C ASN A 206 7.30 7.78 12.87
N PRO A 207 7.56 6.47 13.12
CA PRO A 207 7.88 5.96 14.45
C PRO A 207 9.21 6.54 14.97
N LYS A 208 9.28 6.76 16.28
CA LYS A 208 10.40 7.42 16.98
C LYS A 208 10.99 6.51 18.06
N ASP A 209 12.28 6.66 18.34
CA ASP A 209 12.92 6.05 19.51
C ASP A 209 12.50 6.76 20.83
N SER A 210 12.99 6.26 21.96
CA SER A 210 12.76 6.83 23.29
C SER A 210 13.39 8.22 23.50
N GLN A 211 14.22 8.70 22.56
CA GLN A 211 14.75 10.06 22.53
C GLN A 211 13.96 10.97 21.58
N GLY A 212 12.86 10.48 20.99
CA GLY A 212 11.98 11.22 20.08
C GLY A 212 12.50 11.33 18.64
N LYS A 213 13.60 10.66 18.31
CA LYS A 213 14.25 10.71 16.99
C LYS A 213 13.64 9.66 16.05
N PRO A 214 13.38 9.96 14.76
CA PRO A 214 12.80 9.00 13.82
C PRO A 214 13.63 7.72 13.66
N LEU A 215 12.95 6.56 13.72
CA LEU A 215 13.51 5.22 13.48
C LEU A 215 13.77 4.90 12.00
N THR A 216 13.27 5.75 11.09
CA THR A 216 13.53 5.64 9.65
C THR A 216 13.89 7.01 9.11
N LYS A 217 14.96 7.10 8.32
CA LYS A 217 15.30 8.33 7.59
C LYS A 217 15.14 8.11 6.09
N ASP A 218 14.36 8.97 5.44
CA ASP A 218 14.01 8.76 4.03
C ASP A 218 15.22 8.74 3.08
N ARG A 219 16.24 9.55 3.38
CA ARG A 219 17.49 9.71 2.61
C ARG A 219 18.59 8.67 2.92
N GLU A 220 18.49 7.87 3.97
CA GLU A 220 19.58 6.98 4.43
C GLU A 220 19.30 5.48 4.18
N GLY A 221 18.55 5.14 3.13
CA GLY A 221 18.37 3.75 2.67
C GLY A 221 17.39 2.89 3.48
N GLU A 222 17.05 3.27 4.71
CA GLU A 222 16.18 2.51 5.61
C GLU A 222 14.69 2.51 5.19
N LEU A 223 14.03 1.36 5.29
CA LEU A 223 12.61 1.16 4.98
C LEU A 223 11.75 1.05 6.24
N LEU A 224 10.55 1.65 6.20
CA LEU A 224 9.49 1.43 7.17
C LEU A 224 8.79 0.10 6.91
N TYR A 225 9.28 -0.96 7.54
CA TYR A 225 8.58 -2.26 7.58
C TYR A 225 7.35 -2.22 8.48
N PHE A 226 6.21 -2.63 7.95
CA PHE A 226 4.95 -2.79 8.69
C PHE A 226 4.22 -4.07 8.28
N GLY A 227 3.22 -4.47 9.05
CA GLY A 227 2.32 -5.56 8.67
C GLY A 227 0.85 -5.19 8.85
N ASP A 228 -0.02 -5.90 8.15
CA ASP A 228 -1.48 -5.65 8.12
C ASP A 228 -2.21 -7.00 8.07
N VAL A 229 -2.85 -7.41 9.18
CA VAL A 229 -3.42 -8.75 9.34
C VAL A 229 -4.94 -8.74 9.54
N CYS A 230 -5.62 -9.77 9.03
CA CYS A 230 -7.08 -9.84 8.94
C CYS A 230 -7.69 -8.63 8.22
N ALA A 231 -6.95 -8.06 7.27
CA ALA A 231 -7.12 -6.69 6.79
C ALA A 231 -7.66 -6.56 5.36
N GLY A 232 -7.99 -7.67 4.69
CA GLY A 232 -8.58 -7.64 3.34
C GLY A 232 -9.85 -6.76 3.31
N PRO A 233 -10.03 -5.85 2.33
CA PRO A 233 -9.26 -5.73 1.07
C PRO A 233 -7.92 -4.97 1.12
N GLY A 234 -7.46 -4.44 2.27
CA GLY A 234 -6.14 -3.81 2.41
C GLY A 234 -6.12 -2.29 2.64
N GLY A 235 -7.22 -1.69 3.09
CA GLY A 235 -7.35 -0.23 3.21
C GLY A 235 -6.35 0.43 4.18
N PHE A 236 -6.00 -0.23 5.29
CA PHE A 236 -4.97 0.26 6.22
C PHE A 236 -3.60 0.35 5.52
N SER A 237 -3.19 -0.72 4.83
CA SER A 237 -1.99 -0.73 3.98
C SER A 237 -2.00 0.34 2.90
N GLU A 238 -3.14 0.61 2.25
CA GLU A 238 -3.23 1.67 1.24
C GLU A 238 -2.90 3.05 1.82
N TYR A 239 -3.40 3.38 3.02
CA TYR A 239 -3.06 4.65 3.68
C TYR A 239 -1.56 4.76 3.96
N ILE A 240 -0.94 3.73 4.55
CA ILE A 240 0.49 3.73 4.89
C ILE A 240 1.36 3.86 3.63
N LEU A 241 1.04 3.11 2.58
CA LEU A 241 1.78 3.12 1.32
C LEU A 241 1.53 4.40 0.50
N TRP A 242 0.39 5.07 0.63
CA TRP A 242 0.20 6.41 0.08
C TRP A 242 1.04 7.45 0.84
N LYS A 243 1.01 7.42 2.18
CA LYS A 243 1.69 8.41 3.04
C LYS A 243 3.21 8.32 2.97
N ARG A 244 3.78 7.10 2.93
CA ARG A 244 5.25 6.88 2.89
C ARG A 244 5.79 6.43 1.54
N ARG A 245 4.94 6.12 0.56
CA ARG A 245 5.36 5.66 -0.79
C ARG A 245 6.39 4.53 -0.69
N TRP A 246 7.34 4.51 -1.64
CA TRP A 246 8.52 3.64 -1.74
C TRP A 246 9.52 3.74 -0.57
N HIS A 247 9.17 4.40 0.54
CA HIS A 247 9.93 4.35 1.79
C HIS A 247 9.36 3.36 2.82
N ALA A 248 8.24 2.69 2.50
CA ALA A 248 7.67 1.62 3.29
C ALA A 248 7.64 0.28 2.52
N LYS A 249 7.55 -0.83 3.27
CA LYS A 249 7.33 -2.19 2.77
C LYS A 249 6.34 -2.87 3.71
N GLY A 250 5.23 -3.37 3.16
CA GLY A 250 4.17 -4.02 3.94
C GLY A 250 4.12 -5.54 3.72
N PHE A 251 3.74 -6.27 4.78
CA PHE A 251 3.52 -7.72 4.75
C PHE A 251 2.11 -8.04 5.27
N GLY A 252 1.34 -8.83 4.52
CA GLY A 252 -0.08 -9.06 4.82
C GLY A 252 -0.43 -10.53 5.08
N MET A 253 -1.41 -10.79 5.93
CA MET A 253 -2.08 -12.10 6.03
C MET A 253 -3.57 -11.91 6.30
N THR A 254 -4.43 -12.48 5.46
CA THR A 254 -5.89 -12.42 5.58
C THR A 254 -6.49 -13.70 4.97
N LEU A 255 -7.71 -14.05 5.36
CA LEU A 255 -8.44 -15.19 4.79
C LEU A 255 -8.65 -15.00 3.28
N LYS A 256 -8.36 -16.04 2.49
CA LYS A 256 -8.62 -16.05 1.04
C LYS A 256 -10.11 -15.93 0.68
N GLY A 257 -10.37 -15.54 -0.56
CA GLY A 257 -11.73 -15.50 -1.14
C GLY A 257 -12.41 -14.15 -0.96
N PRO A 258 -13.66 -14.06 -0.46
CA PRO A 258 -14.39 -12.79 -0.36
C PRO A 258 -13.71 -11.72 0.52
N CYS A 259 -12.86 -12.14 1.46
CA CYS A 259 -12.15 -11.30 2.42
C CYS A 259 -10.64 -11.16 2.12
N ASP A 260 -10.23 -11.45 0.89
CA ASP A 260 -8.82 -11.36 0.45
C ASP A 260 -8.37 -9.91 0.21
N PHE A 261 -7.06 -9.69 0.08
CA PHE A 261 -6.50 -8.42 -0.35
C PHE A 261 -6.85 -8.13 -1.81
N LYS A 262 -7.36 -6.92 -2.08
CA LYS A 262 -7.65 -6.44 -3.44
C LYS A 262 -6.59 -5.44 -3.86
N LEU A 263 -5.38 -5.93 -4.10
CA LEU A 263 -4.23 -5.10 -4.47
C LEU A 263 -4.42 -4.42 -5.84
N GLU A 264 -5.30 -4.96 -6.68
CA GLU A 264 -5.76 -4.35 -7.91
C GLU A 264 -6.63 -3.10 -7.68
N ASP A 265 -7.40 -3.05 -6.59
CA ASP A 265 -8.33 -1.95 -6.23
C ASP A 265 -7.65 -0.81 -5.45
N PHE A 266 -6.33 -0.83 -5.25
CA PHE A 266 -5.60 0.29 -4.64
C PHE A 266 -5.60 1.49 -5.62
N PHE A 267 -6.21 2.60 -5.22
CA PHE A 267 -6.37 3.82 -6.02
C PHE A 267 -5.23 4.82 -5.77
N ALA A 268 -4.93 5.04 -4.48
CA ALA A 268 -4.03 6.07 -4.01
C ALA A 268 -2.57 5.60 -3.92
N ALA A 269 -2.35 4.30 -3.66
CA ALA A 269 -1.04 3.76 -3.27
C ALA A 269 -0.48 2.68 -4.22
N PRO A 270 0.86 2.56 -4.33
CA PRO A 270 1.51 1.48 -5.08
C PRO A 270 1.45 0.15 -4.32
N SER A 271 0.58 -0.76 -4.76
CA SER A 271 0.40 -2.09 -4.14
C SER A 271 1.55 -3.07 -4.40
N GLU A 272 2.53 -2.69 -5.23
CA GLU A 272 3.76 -3.46 -5.46
C GLU A 272 4.68 -3.47 -4.23
N LEU A 273 4.52 -2.49 -3.34
CA LEU A 273 5.23 -2.38 -2.06
C LEU A 273 4.61 -3.26 -0.95
N PHE A 274 3.55 -3.98 -1.26
CA PHE A 274 2.87 -4.90 -0.35
C PHE A 274 3.10 -6.36 -0.77
N GLU A 275 3.15 -7.25 0.21
CA GLU A 275 3.38 -8.68 -0.01
C GLU A 275 2.44 -9.53 0.87
N PRO A 276 1.32 -10.01 0.30
CA PRO A 276 0.46 -10.99 0.96
C PRO A 276 1.16 -12.34 1.13
N TYR A 277 0.91 -12.98 2.26
CA TYR A 277 1.44 -14.28 2.65
C TYR A 277 0.37 -15.01 3.48
N TYR A 278 -0.05 -16.19 3.04
CA TYR A 278 -1.24 -16.88 3.53
C TYR A 278 -0.92 -18.02 4.51
N GLY A 279 0.25 -17.94 5.17
CA GLY A 279 0.66 -18.89 6.20
C GLY A 279 1.42 -20.10 5.65
N GLU A 280 1.05 -21.30 6.09
CA GLU A 280 1.65 -22.56 5.62
C GLU A 280 1.40 -22.74 4.11
N GLY A 281 2.45 -23.09 3.35
CA GLY A 281 2.40 -23.07 1.87
C GLY A 281 2.58 -21.68 1.25
N GLY A 282 2.75 -20.61 2.04
CA GLY A 282 3.12 -19.28 1.56
C GLY A 282 2.03 -18.61 0.73
N VAL A 283 2.16 -18.63 -0.60
CA VAL A 283 1.11 -18.08 -1.49
C VAL A 283 -0.08 -19.02 -1.64
N ASP A 284 0.09 -20.32 -1.40
CA ASP A 284 -0.96 -21.32 -1.60
C ASP A 284 -1.80 -21.59 -0.34
N GLY A 285 -1.36 -21.14 0.84
CA GLY A 285 -2.06 -21.28 2.13
C GLY A 285 -3.44 -20.61 2.21
N ASP A 286 -4.17 -20.84 3.31
CA ASP A 286 -5.55 -20.36 3.51
C ASP A 286 -5.65 -18.94 4.11
N GLY A 287 -4.60 -18.48 4.81
CA GLY A 287 -4.56 -17.19 5.50
C GLY A 287 -5.30 -17.15 6.83
N ASP A 288 -5.71 -18.30 7.39
CA ASP A 288 -6.40 -18.36 8.69
C ASP A 288 -5.43 -18.09 9.85
N ILE A 289 -5.55 -16.91 10.47
CA ILE A 289 -4.73 -16.50 11.61
C ILE A 289 -4.95 -17.36 12.87
N THR A 290 -6.06 -18.13 12.94
CA THR A 290 -6.34 -19.02 14.07
C THR A 290 -5.51 -20.31 14.02
N ARG A 291 -4.92 -20.64 12.88
CA ARG A 291 -4.02 -21.79 12.72
C ARG A 291 -2.62 -21.50 13.28
N PRO A 292 -2.10 -22.28 14.25
CA PRO A 292 -0.76 -22.09 14.81
C PRO A 292 0.37 -22.14 13.77
N GLU A 293 0.22 -23.01 12.76
CA GLU A 293 1.15 -23.17 11.64
C GLU A 293 1.27 -21.86 10.84
N ASN A 294 0.14 -21.21 10.54
CA ASN A 294 0.10 -19.95 9.76
C ASN A 294 0.75 -18.79 10.52
N VAL A 295 0.45 -18.64 11.81
CA VAL A 295 1.10 -17.62 12.68
C VAL A 295 2.61 -17.83 12.71
N THR A 296 3.06 -19.09 12.80
CA THR A 296 4.48 -19.45 12.81
C THR A 296 5.16 -19.19 11.46
N ALA A 297 4.50 -19.53 10.35
CA ALA A 297 5.00 -19.31 8.99
C ALA A 297 5.11 -17.80 8.67
N PHE A 298 4.05 -17.03 8.94
CA PHE A 298 4.05 -15.57 8.75
C PHE A 298 5.12 -14.88 9.61
N ARG A 299 5.29 -15.29 10.87
CA ARG A 299 6.39 -14.84 11.73
C ARG A 299 7.76 -15.07 11.09
N ASN A 300 8.02 -16.27 10.59
CA ASN A 300 9.33 -16.60 10.03
C ASN A 300 9.60 -15.81 8.74
N PHE A 301 8.61 -15.72 7.84
CA PHE A 301 8.66 -14.89 6.63
C PHE A 301 8.92 -13.41 6.93
N VAL A 302 8.25 -12.83 7.93
CA VAL A 302 8.47 -11.45 8.39
C VAL A 302 9.88 -11.28 8.95
N LEU A 303 10.37 -12.19 9.80
CA LEU A 303 11.70 -12.09 10.38
C LEU A 303 12.80 -12.22 9.32
N GLU A 304 12.66 -13.12 8.36
CA GLU A 304 13.59 -13.25 7.23
C GLU A 304 13.61 -11.99 6.35
N SER A 305 12.43 -11.43 6.06
CA SER A 305 12.28 -10.22 5.25
C SER A 305 12.70 -8.91 5.96
N THR A 306 12.94 -8.94 7.27
CA THR A 306 13.26 -7.75 8.10
C THR A 306 14.61 -7.84 8.82
N GLU A 307 15.57 -8.60 8.27
CA GLU A 307 16.93 -8.77 8.85
C GLU A 307 16.88 -9.33 10.29
N ARG A 308 15.88 -10.16 10.59
CA ARG A 308 15.52 -10.70 11.91
C ARG A 308 15.19 -9.66 12.98
N ARG A 309 14.97 -8.39 12.59
CA ARG A 309 14.59 -7.31 13.52
C ARG A 309 13.10 -7.27 13.84
N GLY A 310 12.24 -7.71 12.92
CA GLY A 310 10.78 -7.58 13.03
C GLY A 310 10.23 -6.24 12.53
N LEU A 311 8.91 -6.12 12.52
CA LEU A 311 8.16 -4.96 12.03
C LEU A 311 8.34 -3.74 12.94
N HIS A 312 8.23 -2.51 12.40
CA HIS A 312 8.12 -1.30 13.24
C HIS A 312 6.75 -1.23 13.90
N PHE A 313 5.70 -1.59 13.16
CA PHE A 313 4.35 -1.73 13.68
C PHE A 313 3.54 -2.80 12.95
N LEU A 314 2.50 -3.28 13.61
CA LEU A 314 1.48 -4.18 13.07
C LEU A 314 0.13 -3.48 13.17
N MET A 315 -0.69 -3.63 12.13
CA MET A 315 -2.09 -3.23 12.10
C MET A 315 -2.98 -4.46 11.98
N ALA A 316 -4.17 -4.42 12.57
CA ALA A 316 -5.17 -5.47 12.41
C ALA A 316 -6.60 -4.89 12.46
N ASP A 317 -7.44 -5.19 11.45
CA ASP A 317 -8.85 -4.72 11.37
C ASP A 317 -9.87 -5.88 11.43
N GLY A 318 -9.48 -7.01 12.02
CA GLY A 318 -10.21 -8.27 11.95
C GLY A 318 -11.64 -8.23 12.48
N GLY A 319 -12.54 -8.88 11.74
CA GLY A 319 -13.93 -9.08 12.11
C GLY A 319 -14.69 -9.81 11.01
N PHE A 320 -15.86 -10.37 11.35
CA PHE A 320 -16.75 -11.08 10.43
C PHE A 320 -18.21 -10.70 10.70
N SER A 321 -19.12 -11.10 9.81
CA SER A 321 -20.55 -10.81 10.00
C SER A 321 -21.15 -11.67 11.11
N VAL A 322 -21.95 -11.04 11.96
CA VAL A 322 -22.65 -11.64 13.11
C VAL A 322 -24.13 -11.24 13.07
N GLU A 323 -24.69 -11.19 11.85
CA GLU A 323 -26.02 -10.66 11.56
C GLU A 323 -27.12 -11.41 12.35
N GLY A 324 -27.86 -10.69 13.19
CA GLY A 324 -28.83 -11.26 14.14
C GLY A 324 -28.24 -11.82 15.44
N GLN A 325 -26.93 -11.64 15.66
CA GLN A 325 -26.18 -12.06 16.85
C GLN A 325 -25.18 -10.97 17.31
N GLU A 326 -25.46 -9.70 17.00
CA GLU A 326 -24.59 -8.55 17.25
C GLU A 326 -24.15 -8.45 18.73
N ASN A 327 -25.10 -8.67 19.65
CA ASN A 327 -24.86 -8.59 21.11
C ASN A 327 -23.86 -9.64 21.65
N ILE A 328 -23.49 -10.66 20.87
CA ILE A 328 -22.47 -11.66 21.24
C ILE A 328 -21.21 -11.60 20.36
N GLN A 329 -21.02 -10.50 19.60
CA GLN A 329 -19.87 -10.31 18.71
C GLN A 329 -18.52 -10.46 19.44
N GLU A 330 -18.40 -9.99 20.68
CA GLU A 330 -17.20 -10.16 21.50
C GLU A 330 -16.88 -11.65 21.72
N VAL A 331 -17.86 -12.44 22.17
CA VAL A 331 -17.71 -13.87 22.46
C VAL A 331 -17.36 -14.64 21.18
N LEU A 332 -18.06 -14.37 20.08
CA LEU A 332 -17.82 -15.02 18.79
C LEU A 332 -16.42 -14.70 18.23
N SER A 333 -15.93 -13.47 18.41
CA SER A 333 -14.63 -13.02 17.87
C SER A 333 -13.43 -13.24 18.81
N LYS A 334 -13.62 -13.83 19.98
CA LYS A 334 -12.59 -13.98 21.03
C LYS A 334 -11.27 -14.62 20.55
N GLN A 335 -11.34 -15.69 19.76
CA GLN A 335 -10.15 -16.36 19.22
C GLN A 335 -9.43 -15.48 18.18
N LEU A 336 -10.18 -14.73 17.37
CA LEU A 336 -9.64 -13.81 16.37
C LEU A 336 -8.91 -12.63 17.05
N LEU A 337 -9.45 -12.10 18.14
CA LEU A 337 -8.79 -11.07 18.96
C LEU A 337 -7.46 -11.59 19.53
N LEU A 338 -7.48 -12.78 20.16
CA LEU A 338 -6.30 -13.44 20.69
C LEU A 338 -5.22 -13.66 19.62
N CYS A 339 -5.60 -14.14 18.43
CA CYS A 339 -4.64 -14.47 17.38
C CYS A 339 -4.02 -13.23 16.72
N GLN A 340 -4.74 -12.10 16.66
CA GLN A 340 -4.18 -10.81 16.25
C GLN A 340 -3.13 -10.32 17.28
N PHE A 341 -3.41 -10.43 18.59
CA PHE A 341 -2.47 -10.03 19.65
C PHE A 341 -1.22 -10.93 19.67
N LEU A 342 -1.42 -12.25 19.57
CA LEU A 342 -0.35 -13.25 19.44
C LEU A 342 0.54 -12.95 18.23
N THR A 343 -0.05 -12.57 17.09
CA THR A 343 0.70 -12.22 15.88
C THR A 343 1.50 -10.93 16.05
N ALA A 344 1.00 -9.93 16.80
CA ALA A 344 1.76 -8.74 17.18
C ALA A 344 3.01 -9.09 18.00
N LEU A 345 2.84 -9.82 19.12
CA LEU A 345 3.94 -10.27 19.97
C LEU A 345 4.90 -11.26 19.27
N SER A 346 4.50 -11.80 18.12
CA SER A 346 5.30 -12.71 17.29
C SER A 346 6.14 -12.01 16.22
N THR A 347 5.74 -10.83 15.74
CA THR A 347 6.27 -10.18 14.52
C THR A 347 6.91 -8.80 14.75
N LEU A 348 6.57 -8.12 15.83
CA LEU A 348 7.09 -6.80 16.18
C LEU A 348 8.53 -6.83 16.69
N ARG A 349 9.24 -5.72 16.46
CA ARG A 349 10.52 -5.43 17.13
C ARG A 349 10.31 -4.86 18.54
N THR A 350 11.33 -4.94 19.39
CA THR A 350 11.39 -4.16 20.64
C THR A 350 11.26 -2.65 20.34
N GLY A 351 10.38 -1.96 21.08
CA GLY A 351 9.99 -0.58 20.80
C GLY A 351 8.95 -0.42 19.67
N GLY A 352 8.54 -1.51 19.01
CA GLY A 352 7.51 -1.49 17.97
C GLY A 352 6.12 -1.11 18.50
N HIS A 353 5.17 -0.84 17.60
CA HIS A 353 3.83 -0.35 17.95
C HIS A 353 2.73 -1.28 17.39
N PHE A 354 1.53 -1.26 17.96
CA PHE A 354 0.42 -2.12 17.54
C PHE A 354 -0.88 -1.32 17.49
N VAL A 355 -1.71 -1.58 16.49
CA VAL A 355 -3.11 -1.17 16.47
C VAL A 355 -3.98 -2.36 16.09
N CYS A 356 -4.95 -2.68 16.94
CA CYS A 356 -5.89 -3.76 16.72
C CYS A 356 -7.32 -3.25 16.87
N LYS A 357 -8.16 -3.53 15.88
CA LYS A 357 -9.61 -3.45 16.06
C LYS A 357 -10.06 -4.44 17.12
N THR A 358 -11.01 -4.00 17.92
CA THR A 358 -11.84 -4.85 18.78
C THR A 358 -13.28 -4.32 18.75
N PHE A 359 -14.17 -5.03 19.45
CA PHE A 359 -15.56 -4.65 19.64
C PHE A 359 -15.75 -4.25 21.11
N ASP A 360 -16.70 -4.89 21.79
CA ASP A 360 -16.81 -4.77 23.24
C ASP A 360 -15.73 -5.57 23.97
N LEU A 361 -15.52 -5.22 25.23
CA LEU A 361 -14.48 -5.74 26.11
C LEU A 361 -15.08 -6.00 27.50
N PHE A 362 -16.27 -6.59 27.57
CA PHE A 362 -16.99 -6.87 28.82
C PHE A 362 -16.58 -8.20 29.45
N THR A 363 -16.13 -9.19 28.66
CA THR A 363 -15.78 -10.51 29.19
C THR A 363 -14.39 -10.50 29.84
N PRO A 364 -14.15 -11.27 30.92
CA PRO A 364 -12.82 -11.32 31.54
C PRO A 364 -11.77 -11.96 30.62
N PHE A 365 -12.19 -12.73 29.61
CA PHE A 365 -11.32 -13.16 28.50
C PHE A 365 -10.70 -11.96 27.77
N SER A 366 -11.54 -11.06 27.24
CA SER A 366 -11.07 -9.89 26.47
C SER A 366 -10.30 -8.91 27.35
N VAL A 367 -10.81 -8.63 28.56
CA VAL A 367 -10.13 -7.77 29.55
C VAL A 367 -8.76 -8.35 29.92
N GLY A 368 -8.67 -9.66 30.15
CA GLY A 368 -7.41 -10.35 30.44
C GLY A 368 -6.42 -10.33 29.26
N LEU A 369 -6.89 -10.41 28.01
CA LEU A 369 -6.02 -10.22 26.84
C LEU A 369 -5.48 -8.79 26.73
N VAL A 370 -6.30 -7.77 27.05
CA VAL A 370 -5.84 -6.38 27.10
C VAL A 370 -4.85 -6.15 28.25
N TYR A 371 -5.03 -6.81 29.39
CA TYR A 371 -4.08 -6.78 30.51
C TYR A 371 -2.71 -7.37 30.11
N LEU A 372 -2.71 -8.50 29.38
CA LEU A 372 -1.46 -9.07 28.84
C LEU A 372 -0.76 -8.13 27.84
N LEU A 373 -1.49 -7.32 27.05
CA LEU A 373 -0.89 -6.28 26.21
C LEU A 373 -0.35 -5.10 27.03
N TYR A 374 -1.07 -4.65 28.05
CA TYR A 374 -0.63 -3.60 28.98
C TYR A 374 0.70 -3.97 29.67
N LEU A 375 0.85 -5.21 30.12
CA LEU A 375 2.12 -5.73 30.64
C LEU A 375 3.23 -5.69 29.58
N CYS A 376 2.93 -6.05 28.32
CA CYS A 376 3.90 -6.14 27.22
C CYS A 376 4.28 -4.82 26.52
N PHE A 377 3.53 -3.72 26.67
CA PHE A 377 3.82 -2.45 25.97
C PHE A 377 4.06 -1.29 26.95
N ASP A 378 4.91 -0.32 26.56
CA ASP A 378 5.24 0.87 27.36
C ASP A 378 4.01 1.74 27.63
N ARG A 379 3.10 1.86 26.65
CA ARG A 379 1.77 2.47 26.81
C ARG A 379 0.72 1.77 25.96
N ILE A 380 -0.53 1.83 26.40
CA ILE A 380 -1.71 1.32 25.71
C ILE A 380 -2.86 2.33 25.85
N SER A 381 -3.80 2.34 24.90
CA SER A 381 -4.98 3.20 24.84
C SER A 381 -6.15 2.43 24.23
N LEU A 382 -7.38 2.74 24.67
CA LEU A 382 -8.62 2.33 24.03
C LEU A 382 -9.23 3.55 23.33
N PHE A 383 -9.22 3.55 21.99
CA PHE A 383 -9.56 4.72 21.19
C PHE A 383 -10.62 4.40 20.14
N LYS A 384 -11.64 5.24 20.02
CA LYS A 384 -12.63 5.16 18.93
C LYS A 384 -12.50 6.40 18.05
N PRO A 385 -11.90 6.30 16.85
CA PRO A 385 -11.77 7.44 15.94
C PRO A 385 -13.15 7.90 15.45
N LEU A 386 -13.30 9.20 15.15
CA LEU A 386 -14.54 9.78 14.58
C LEU A 386 -14.91 9.19 13.20
N THR A 387 -13.95 8.57 12.51
CA THR A 387 -14.14 7.81 11.26
C THR A 387 -14.66 6.37 11.49
N SER A 388 -14.64 5.86 12.73
CA SER A 388 -15.53 4.76 13.13
C SER A 388 -16.94 5.30 13.38
N ARG A 389 -17.98 4.47 13.19
CA ARG A 389 -19.36 4.94 13.34
C ARG A 389 -19.69 5.06 14.84
N PRO A 390 -20.31 6.15 15.32
CA PRO A 390 -20.48 6.36 16.76
C PRO A 390 -21.38 5.29 17.41
N ALA A 391 -22.44 4.88 16.71
CA ALA A 391 -23.38 3.84 17.12
C ALA A 391 -22.92 2.40 16.74
N ASN A 392 -21.72 2.00 17.13
CA ASN A 392 -21.31 0.58 17.15
C ASN A 392 -20.16 0.31 18.13
N SER A 393 -19.94 -0.96 18.45
CA SER A 393 -18.89 -1.43 19.37
C SER A 393 -17.45 -1.33 18.85
N GLU A 394 -17.26 -1.02 17.56
CA GLU A 394 -15.93 -0.95 16.95
C GLU A 394 -15.06 0.13 17.63
N ARG A 395 -14.02 -0.31 18.34
CA ARG A 395 -12.98 0.52 18.95
C ARG A 395 -11.59 -0.07 18.62
N TYR A 396 -10.54 0.69 18.88
CA TYR A 396 -9.16 0.29 18.60
C TYR A 396 -8.34 0.25 19.89
N ILE A 397 -7.65 -0.86 20.09
CA ILE A 397 -6.56 -0.97 21.05
C ILE A 397 -5.31 -0.45 20.35
N VAL A 398 -4.68 0.56 20.94
CA VAL A 398 -3.47 1.19 20.40
C VAL A 398 -2.33 1.05 21.42
N CYS A 399 -1.29 0.29 21.08
CA CYS A 399 -0.14 0.04 21.94
C CYS A 399 1.14 0.67 21.36
N ARG A 400 1.94 1.27 22.22
CA ARG A 400 3.19 1.96 21.89
C ARG A 400 4.34 1.36 22.70
N GLY A 401 5.42 1.02 22.01
CA GLY A 401 6.67 0.51 22.61
C GLY A 401 6.57 -0.93 23.12
N LEU A 402 6.80 -1.95 22.28
CA LEU A 402 6.88 -3.34 22.75
C LEU A 402 8.09 -3.53 23.67
N LYS A 403 7.85 -3.92 24.93
CA LYS A 403 8.88 -4.17 25.94
C LYS A 403 9.68 -5.45 25.62
N PRO A 404 11.00 -5.47 25.90
CA PRO A 404 11.82 -6.68 25.80
C PRO A 404 11.35 -7.73 26.83
N GLY A 405 11.53 -9.02 26.52
CA GLY A 405 11.14 -10.13 27.40
C GLY A 405 9.68 -10.61 27.27
N SER A 406 8.90 -10.02 26.35
CA SER A 406 7.50 -10.38 26.09
C SER A 406 7.27 -11.81 25.57
N ASP A 407 8.33 -12.58 25.31
CA ASP A 407 8.29 -13.98 24.87
C ASP A 407 7.40 -14.88 25.76
N ALA A 408 7.46 -14.74 27.08
CA ALA A 408 6.67 -15.58 27.99
C ALA A 408 5.15 -15.41 27.79
N VAL A 409 4.71 -14.19 27.47
CA VAL A 409 3.31 -13.88 27.15
C VAL A 409 2.93 -14.40 25.77
N ARG A 410 3.83 -14.29 24.77
CA ARG A 410 3.64 -14.90 23.44
C ARG A 410 3.42 -16.42 23.56
N GLU A 411 4.31 -17.13 24.26
CA GLU A 411 4.20 -18.59 24.45
C GLU A 411 2.99 -18.99 25.31
N TYR A 412 2.45 -18.08 26.13
CA TYR A 412 1.19 -18.30 26.83
C TYR A 412 -0.01 -18.15 25.89
N MET A 413 -0.11 -17.05 25.13
CA MET A 413 -1.16 -16.84 24.12
C MET A 413 -1.16 -17.95 23.06
N PHE A 414 0.01 -18.42 22.61
CA PHE A 414 0.13 -19.53 21.65
C PHE A 414 -0.48 -20.83 22.21
N ARG A 415 -0.24 -21.15 23.49
CA ARG A 415 -0.86 -22.29 24.18
C ARG A 415 -2.37 -22.13 24.38
N ILE A 416 -2.86 -20.91 24.63
CA ILE A 416 -4.30 -20.65 24.70
C ILE A 416 -4.95 -20.87 23.31
N ASN A 417 -4.34 -20.40 22.21
CA ASN A 417 -4.86 -20.67 20.87
C ASN A 417 -4.91 -22.17 20.54
N LEU A 418 -3.85 -22.92 20.88
CA LEU A 418 -3.85 -24.38 20.78
C LEU A 418 -5.01 -25.01 21.58
N LYS A 419 -5.31 -24.48 22.77
CA LYS A 419 -6.43 -24.98 23.58
C LYS A 419 -7.80 -24.62 22.99
N LEU A 420 -8.00 -23.40 22.49
CA LEU A 420 -9.23 -23.00 21.79
C LEU A 420 -9.50 -23.90 20.57
N ASN A 421 -8.48 -24.17 19.76
CA ASN A 421 -8.62 -25.09 18.62
C ASN A 421 -8.97 -26.54 19.02
N GLN A 422 -8.52 -27.02 20.19
CA GLN A 422 -8.95 -28.32 20.73
C GLN A 422 -10.40 -28.32 21.24
N LEU A 423 -10.93 -27.16 21.64
CA LEU A 423 -12.24 -27.01 22.28
C LEU A 423 -13.37 -26.59 21.32
N ARG A 424 -13.02 -26.12 20.11
CA ARG A 424 -13.91 -25.49 19.10
C ARG A 424 -15.22 -26.22 18.78
N ASN A 425 -15.28 -27.53 18.99
CA ASN A 425 -16.47 -28.38 18.75
C ASN A 425 -16.92 -29.10 20.05
N THR A 426 -16.82 -28.44 21.21
CA THR A 426 -17.18 -29.00 22.52
C THR A 426 -18.01 -28.01 23.35
N ASP A 427 -18.75 -28.49 24.34
CA ASP A 427 -19.54 -27.66 25.27
C ASP A 427 -18.66 -26.91 26.31
N THR A 428 -17.33 -26.86 26.11
CA THR A 428 -16.37 -26.24 27.03
C THR A 428 -15.47 -25.26 26.29
N ASP A 429 -15.15 -24.13 26.91
CA ASP A 429 -14.34 -23.06 26.32
C ASP A 429 -13.41 -22.44 27.39
N VAL A 430 -12.37 -21.72 26.95
CA VAL A 430 -11.47 -20.97 27.83
C VAL A 430 -12.19 -19.69 28.27
N ALA A 431 -12.82 -19.73 29.45
CA ALA A 431 -13.58 -18.60 30.00
C ALA A 431 -12.70 -17.36 30.25
N ASP A 432 -11.53 -17.55 30.87
CA ASP A 432 -10.62 -16.47 31.30
C ASP A 432 -9.17 -16.76 30.88
N VAL A 433 -8.37 -15.71 30.68
CA VAL A 433 -6.91 -15.84 30.40
C VAL A 433 -6.03 -15.19 31.48
N VAL A 434 -6.60 -14.41 32.38
CA VAL A 434 -5.94 -13.89 33.58
C VAL A 434 -6.98 -13.96 34.72
N PRO A 435 -6.65 -14.51 35.90
CA PRO A 435 -7.56 -14.55 37.03
C PRO A 435 -8.11 -13.17 37.40
N LEU A 436 -9.43 -13.06 37.56
CA LEU A 436 -10.11 -11.77 37.78
C LEU A 436 -9.66 -11.04 39.05
N ASN A 437 -9.14 -11.74 40.06
CA ASN A 437 -8.53 -11.11 41.23
C ASN A 437 -7.26 -10.33 40.85
N ILE A 438 -6.36 -10.91 40.04
CA ILE A 438 -5.12 -10.26 39.60
C ILE A 438 -5.44 -9.01 38.77
N ILE A 439 -6.48 -9.07 37.92
CA ILE A 439 -6.94 -7.89 37.16
C ILE A 439 -7.48 -6.81 38.10
N LYS A 440 -8.17 -7.17 39.19
CA LYS A 440 -8.74 -6.23 40.18
C LYS A 440 -7.75 -5.73 41.22
N GLU A 441 -6.63 -6.42 41.40
CA GLU A 441 -5.50 -5.99 42.23
C GLU A 441 -4.74 -4.83 41.56
N ASP A 442 -4.74 -4.75 40.22
CA ASP A 442 -4.38 -3.54 39.46
C ASP A 442 -5.60 -2.61 39.34
N SER A 443 -5.75 -1.71 40.32
CA SER A 443 -6.83 -0.73 40.39
C SER A 443 -6.92 0.19 39.16
N ASP A 444 -5.76 0.54 38.62
CA ASP A 444 -5.52 1.51 37.57
C ASP A 444 -6.11 0.98 36.26
N PHE A 445 -5.68 -0.22 35.90
CA PHE A 445 -6.11 -0.96 34.73
C PHE A 445 -7.58 -1.33 34.84
N TYR A 446 -8.00 -1.91 35.99
CA TYR A 446 -9.39 -2.33 36.18
C TYR A 446 -10.34 -1.16 36.02
N GLN A 447 -10.06 -0.04 36.69
CA GLN A 447 -10.95 1.10 36.63
C GLN A 447 -10.90 1.79 35.26
N PHE A 448 -9.75 1.92 34.59
CA PHE A 448 -9.74 2.45 33.21
C PHE A 448 -10.56 1.57 32.25
N MET A 449 -10.45 0.24 32.34
CA MET A 449 -11.26 -0.68 31.55
C MET A 449 -12.76 -0.48 31.78
N VAL A 450 -13.17 -0.31 33.05
CA VAL A 450 -14.53 0.05 33.44
C VAL A 450 -14.94 1.38 32.79
N ASN A 451 -14.18 2.47 33.00
CA ASN A 451 -14.47 3.81 32.47
C ASN A 451 -14.57 3.84 30.94
N SER A 452 -13.71 3.09 30.23
CA SER A 452 -13.62 3.11 28.76
C SER A 452 -14.71 2.26 28.10
N ASN A 453 -15.08 1.13 28.70
CA ASN A 453 -16.31 0.42 28.33
C ASN A 453 -17.52 1.32 28.52
N GLU A 454 -17.58 1.99 29.66
CA GLU A 454 -18.68 2.84 30.08
C GLU A 454 -18.88 4.08 29.19
N SER A 455 -17.84 4.90 29.05
CA SER A 455 -17.86 6.13 28.26
C SER A 455 -18.20 5.87 26.78
N LEU A 456 -17.75 4.73 26.21
CA LEU A 456 -18.17 4.37 24.86
C LEU A 456 -19.68 4.14 24.79
N CYS A 457 -20.24 3.37 25.72
CA CYS A 457 -21.67 3.06 25.67
C CYS A 457 -22.55 4.28 25.93
N ALA A 458 -22.11 5.27 26.73
CA ALA A 458 -22.79 6.57 26.82
C ALA A 458 -22.87 7.29 25.46
N VAL A 459 -21.79 7.27 24.66
CA VAL A 459 -21.77 7.83 23.30
C VAL A 459 -22.62 7.00 22.34
N GLN A 460 -22.60 5.66 22.45
CA GLN A 460 -23.44 4.77 21.65
C GLN A 460 -24.93 5.03 21.91
N ILE A 461 -25.35 5.21 23.17
CA ILE A 461 -26.74 5.59 23.53
C ILE A 461 -27.18 6.82 22.74
N LYS A 462 -26.47 7.94 22.88
CA LYS A 462 -26.88 9.19 22.22
C LYS A 462 -26.88 9.03 20.71
N ALA A 463 -25.87 8.35 20.14
CA ALA A 463 -25.79 8.07 18.71
C ALA A 463 -26.93 7.16 18.19
N LEU A 464 -27.37 6.16 18.96
CA LEU A 464 -28.49 5.28 18.60
C LEU A 464 -29.85 6.00 18.73
N ALA A 465 -30.05 6.80 19.79
CA ALA A 465 -31.22 7.66 19.94
C ALA A 465 -31.29 8.73 18.82
N LYS A 466 -30.14 9.24 18.38
CA LYS A 466 -30.00 10.13 17.23
C LYS A 466 -30.30 9.40 15.91
N ILE A 467 -29.83 8.17 15.71
CA ILE A 467 -30.24 7.32 14.57
C ILE A 467 -31.75 7.13 14.56
N HIS A 468 -32.37 6.71 15.68
CA HIS A 468 -33.81 6.55 15.80
C HIS A 468 -34.57 7.84 15.43
N SER A 469 -34.12 8.98 15.94
CA SER A 469 -34.70 10.29 15.61
C SER A 469 -34.60 10.62 14.11
N PHE A 470 -33.50 10.24 13.46
CA PHE A 470 -33.30 10.32 12.00
C PHE A 470 -33.96 9.17 11.21
N VAL A 471 -34.60 8.18 11.84
CA VAL A 471 -35.56 7.27 11.18
C VAL A 471 -36.94 7.95 11.16
N VAL A 472 -37.38 8.47 12.31
CA VAL A 472 -38.68 9.11 12.50
C VAL A 472 -38.81 10.39 11.65
N ASP A 473 -37.85 11.31 11.78
CA ASP A 473 -37.76 12.51 10.94
C ASP A 473 -36.79 12.28 9.77
N ALA A 474 -37.29 12.52 8.56
CA ALA A 474 -36.55 12.34 7.32
C ALA A 474 -35.94 13.65 6.77
N THR A 475 -36.18 14.80 7.41
CA THR A 475 -35.81 16.13 6.91
C THR A 475 -34.42 16.60 7.33
N LEU A 476 -33.82 15.96 8.34
CA LEU A 476 -32.53 16.33 8.91
C LEU A 476 -31.35 15.98 7.98
N SER A 477 -30.39 16.91 7.82
CA SER A 477 -29.21 16.76 6.94
C SER A 477 -28.03 17.66 7.36
N GLU A 478 -26.81 17.32 6.92
CA GLU A 478 -25.55 17.98 7.31
C GLU A 478 -24.88 18.66 6.09
N PRO A 479 -24.75 20.00 6.03
CA PRO A 479 -24.53 20.71 4.77
C PRO A 479 -23.07 20.84 4.28
N ARG A 480 -22.04 20.65 5.11
CA ARG A 480 -20.65 21.10 4.82
C ARG A 480 -19.78 20.14 4.00
N GLN A 481 -20.37 19.35 3.12
CA GLN A 481 -19.77 18.11 2.61
C GLN A 481 -19.12 18.20 1.21
N ALA A 482 -19.22 19.34 0.51
CA ALA A 482 -18.91 19.43 -0.92
C ALA A 482 -17.49 19.96 -1.28
N ASP A 483 -16.93 20.88 -0.50
CA ASP A 483 -15.88 21.78 -0.99
C ASP A 483 -14.48 21.14 -1.09
N ILE A 484 -14.16 20.22 -0.17
CA ILE A 484 -12.83 19.59 -0.04
C ILE A 484 -12.39 18.85 -1.31
N ARG A 485 -13.35 18.36 -2.12
CA ARG A 485 -13.05 17.59 -3.35
C ARG A 485 -12.43 18.45 -4.46
N LYS A 486 -12.55 19.77 -4.42
CA LYS A 486 -12.26 20.66 -5.57
C LYS A 486 -10.80 21.08 -5.68
N GLU A 487 -10.02 21.00 -4.61
CA GLU A 487 -8.61 21.45 -4.58
C GLU A 487 -7.61 20.39 -5.07
N CYS A 488 -7.90 19.11 -4.84
CA CYS A 488 -6.94 18.01 -5.09
C CYS A 488 -6.56 17.78 -6.56
N LEU A 489 -7.31 18.33 -7.53
CA LEU A 489 -7.16 18.03 -8.96
C LEU A 489 -6.30 19.05 -9.74
N LYS A 490 -5.61 19.98 -9.05
CA LYS A 490 -4.97 21.15 -9.69
C LYS A 490 -3.43 21.10 -9.78
N LEU A 491 -2.80 19.94 -9.50
CA LEU A 491 -1.40 19.90 -9.05
C LEU A 491 -0.41 19.04 -9.87
N TRP A 492 -0.83 18.39 -10.97
CA TRP A 492 0.08 17.58 -11.82
C TRP A 492 0.04 18.05 -13.28
N GLY A 493 1.21 18.32 -13.87
CA GLY A 493 1.30 18.79 -15.25
C GLY A 493 2.69 18.72 -15.89
N ASN A 494 2.69 18.29 -17.15
CA ASN A 494 3.73 18.42 -18.18
C ASN A 494 5.08 17.68 -17.99
N SER A 495 5.87 17.66 -19.07
CA SER A 495 6.71 16.50 -19.44
C SER A 495 8.04 16.87 -20.14
N ASP A 496 9.15 16.29 -19.68
CA ASP A 496 10.48 16.39 -20.31
C ASP A 496 10.79 15.14 -21.16
N THR A 497 10.73 15.21 -22.49
CA THR A 497 11.02 14.04 -23.37
C THR A 497 12.41 14.10 -24.02
N GLU A 498 13.15 15.19 -23.88
CA GLU A 498 14.40 15.42 -24.62
C GLU A 498 15.64 14.78 -23.97
N SER A 499 15.62 14.55 -22.66
CA SER A 499 16.80 14.11 -21.88
C SER A 499 17.32 12.68 -22.17
N PHE A 500 16.57 11.87 -22.94
CA PHE A 500 16.91 10.46 -23.20
C PHE A 500 17.88 10.23 -24.36
N GLN A 501 18.20 11.27 -25.16
CA GLN A 501 18.93 11.11 -26.43
C GLN A 501 20.42 11.47 -26.33
N CYS A 502 21.21 10.67 -25.60
CA CYS A 502 22.66 10.86 -25.52
C CYS A 502 23.46 9.62 -25.97
N LYS A 503 24.33 9.81 -26.97
CA LYS A 503 25.21 8.76 -27.52
C LYS A 503 26.32 8.40 -26.51
N LEU A 504 26.59 7.10 -26.39
CA LEU A 504 27.61 6.56 -25.49
C LEU A 504 29.02 6.87 -26.02
N THR A 505 29.91 7.41 -25.18
CA THR A 505 31.30 7.69 -25.57
C THR A 505 32.18 6.45 -25.30
N PRO A 506 32.93 5.92 -26.28
CA PRO A 506 33.84 4.79 -26.03
C PRO A 506 35.09 5.22 -25.25
N LEU A 507 35.60 4.35 -24.38
CA LEU A 507 36.94 4.49 -23.78
C LEU A 507 38.00 3.97 -24.77
N ASN A 508 38.90 4.84 -25.19
CA ASN A 508 40.05 4.55 -26.04
C ASN A 508 41.20 5.51 -25.66
N THR A 509 42.34 5.42 -26.36
CA THR A 509 43.55 6.20 -26.05
C THR A 509 43.33 7.72 -26.08
N SER A 510 42.40 8.26 -26.87
CA SER A 510 42.13 9.71 -26.91
C SER A 510 41.08 10.16 -25.89
N THR A 511 40.23 9.27 -25.37
CA THR A 511 39.27 9.59 -24.30
C THR A 511 39.78 9.24 -22.89
N LEU A 512 40.88 8.49 -22.77
CA LEU A 512 41.49 8.10 -21.49
C LEU A 512 41.88 9.30 -20.61
N GLU A 513 42.40 10.38 -21.20
CA GLU A 513 42.75 11.62 -20.49
C GLU A 513 41.57 12.26 -19.72
N LYS A 514 40.31 11.98 -20.09
CA LYS A 514 39.14 12.46 -19.32
C LYS A 514 39.09 11.88 -17.90
N LEU A 515 39.76 10.74 -17.66
CA LEU A 515 39.81 10.06 -16.36
C LEU A 515 40.95 10.54 -15.45
N ARG A 516 41.69 11.59 -15.86
CA ARG A 516 42.82 12.15 -15.10
C ARG A 516 42.47 12.52 -13.66
N HIS A 517 41.24 12.98 -13.42
CA HIS A 517 40.71 13.14 -12.06
C HIS A 517 40.03 11.83 -11.60
N VAL A 518 40.84 10.84 -11.23
CA VAL A 518 40.39 9.47 -10.89
C VAL A 518 39.27 9.48 -9.83
N LEU A 519 39.43 10.32 -8.80
CA LEU A 519 38.51 10.41 -7.66
C LEU A 519 37.11 10.95 -7.99
N ASP A 520 36.95 11.65 -9.11
CA ASP A 520 35.65 12.15 -9.56
C ASP A 520 34.76 11.04 -10.14
N HIS A 521 35.33 9.86 -10.39
CA HIS A 521 34.75 8.80 -11.19
C HIS A 521 34.41 7.53 -10.39
N LYS A 522 33.34 6.87 -10.83
CA LYS A 522 32.93 5.53 -10.39
C LYS A 522 32.74 4.62 -11.60
N CYS A 523 32.72 3.31 -11.39
CA CYS A 523 32.56 2.35 -12.47
C CYS A 523 31.61 1.20 -12.15
N ILE A 524 30.96 0.69 -13.19
CA ILE A 524 29.94 -0.37 -13.14
C ILE A 524 30.19 -1.37 -14.27
N VAL A 525 30.14 -2.67 -13.97
CA VAL A 525 30.27 -3.75 -14.97
C VAL A 525 29.02 -3.83 -15.84
N GLY A 526 29.18 -3.61 -17.15
CA GLY A 526 28.13 -3.81 -18.15
C GLY A 526 27.88 -5.30 -18.42
N GLY A 527 26.63 -5.66 -18.69
CA GLY A 527 26.17 -7.03 -18.98
C GLY A 527 25.07 -7.09 -20.04
N GLY A 528 24.77 -5.97 -20.70
CA GLY A 528 23.79 -5.83 -21.77
C GLY A 528 23.93 -4.50 -22.49
N GLU A 529 22.84 -4.03 -23.09
CA GLU A 529 22.69 -2.64 -23.53
C GLU A 529 21.94 -1.85 -22.44
N GLN A 530 22.36 -0.60 -22.20
CA GLN A 530 21.64 0.33 -21.35
C GLN A 530 20.37 0.81 -22.03
N ILE A 531 19.22 0.64 -21.37
CA ILE A 531 17.91 1.12 -21.78
C ILE A 531 17.28 1.96 -20.65
N PHE A 532 16.20 2.67 -20.97
CA PHE A 532 15.33 3.26 -19.95
C PHE A 532 14.09 2.38 -19.74
N LEU A 533 13.62 2.35 -18.50
CA LEU A 533 12.43 1.61 -18.07
C LEU A 533 11.47 2.56 -17.38
N LEU A 534 10.25 2.66 -17.90
CA LEU A 534 9.14 3.44 -17.37
C LEU A 534 8.05 2.48 -16.88
N ALA A 535 7.58 2.65 -15.64
CA ALA A 535 6.47 1.89 -15.09
C ALA A 535 5.26 2.80 -14.80
N LEU A 536 4.09 2.39 -15.29
CA LEU A 536 2.81 3.04 -15.08
C LEU A 536 1.94 2.32 -14.03
N GLY A 537 2.57 1.45 -13.22
CA GLY A 537 1.94 0.63 -12.19
C GLY A 537 1.80 -0.84 -12.61
N LYS A 538 1.89 -1.74 -11.63
CA LYS A 538 1.76 -3.19 -11.76
C LYS A 538 2.66 -3.69 -12.91
N SER A 539 2.12 -4.48 -13.82
CA SER A 539 2.81 -5.01 -15.01
C SER A 539 2.82 -4.07 -16.23
N GLN A 540 2.41 -2.81 -16.09
CA GLN A 540 2.44 -1.81 -17.17
C GLN A 540 3.83 -1.18 -17.29
N ILE A 541 4.81 -2.00 -17.66
CA ILE A 541 6.22 -1.65 -17.81
C ILE A 541 6.55 -1.46 -19.28
N TYR A 542 7.27 -0.39 -19.60
CA TYR A 542 7.69 0.01 -20.94
C TYR A 542 9.19 0.27 -20.98
N THR A 543 9.83 -0.05 -22.10
CA THR A 543 11.25 0.18 -22.34
C THR A 543 11.50 1.15 -23.50
N TRP A 544 12.62 1.85 -23.43
CA TRP A 544 13.12 2.76 -24.46
C TRP A 544 14.61 2.48 -24.68
N ASP A 545 14.93 2.02 -25.89
CA ASP A 545 16.28 1.64 -26.33
C ASP A 545 16.98 2.75 -27.16
N GLY A 546 16.27 3.85 -27.44
CA GLY A 546 16.75 4.92 -28.32
C GLY A 546 16.84 4.54 -29.80
N LYS A 547 16.36 3.36 -30.21
CA LYS A 547 16.51 2.84 -31.57
C LYS A 547 15.29 3.19 -32.44
N THR A 548 15.55 3.61 -33.68
CA THR A 548 14.51 3.98 -34.66
C THR A 548 13.60 2.79 -35.00
N PRO A 549 12.25 2.96 -35.08
CA PRO A 549 11.49 4.14 -34.72
C PRO A 549 11.51 4.36 -33.20
N VAL A 550 11.87 5.57 -32.78
CA VAL A 550 12.14 5.90 -31.38
C VAL A 550 10.81 6.03 -30.63
N ARG A 551 10.45 4.97 -29.89
CA ARG A 551 9.18 4.87 -29.16
C ARG A 551 9.33 3.98 -27.93
N TRP A 552 8.54 4.26 -26.90
CA TRP A 552 8.33 3.33 -25.80
C TRP A 552 7.68 2.03 -26.31
N ARG A 553 8.18 0.88 -25.85
CA ARG A 553 7.68 -0.46 -26.22
C ARG A 553 7.29 -1.18 -24.93
N LYS A 554 6.17 -1.90 -24.91
CA LYS A 554 5.78 -2.66 -23.71
C LYS A 554 6.75 -3.81 -23.47
N LEU A 555 7.13 -4.04 -22.21
CA LEU A 555 8.00 -5.16 -21.83
C LEU A 555 7.16 -6.44 -21.70
N GLU A 556 6.99 -7.13 -22.82
CA GLU A 556 6.23 -8.38 -22.88
C GLU A 556 7.02 -9.58 -22.32
N ASN A 557 6.30 -10.61 -21.86
CA ASN A 557 6.86 -11.87 -21.37
C ASN A 557 7.87 -11.76 -20.21
N PHE A 558 7.74 -10.71 -19.38
CA PHE A 558 8.59 -10.43 -18.23
C PHE A 558 7.72 -10.21 -16.98
N LYS A 559 7.82 -11.12 -15.99
CA LYS A 559 7.04 -11.07 -14.74
C LYS A 559 7.66 -10.11 -13.72
N LEU A 560 7.58 -8.81 -14.00
CA LEU A 560 7.97 -7.76 -13.07
C LEU A 560 6.78 -6.83 -12.79
N GLU A 561 6.67 -6.37 -11.56
CA GLU A 561 5.71 -5.36 -11.12
C GLU A 561 6.48 -4.17 -10.55
N LEU A 562 6.09 -2.96 -10.93
CA LEU A 562 6.72 -1.73 -10.40
C LEU A 562 5.67 -0.63 -10.18
N PRO A 563 5.81 0.15 -9.07
CA PRO A 563 5.01 1.34 -8.80
C PRO A 563 4.89 2.29 -10.00
N ARG A 564 3.70 2.87 -10.19
CA ARG A 564 3.52 3.96 -11.16
C ARG A 564 4.45 5.13 -10.86
N ASP A 565 4.67 5.97 -11.88
CA ASP A 565 5.52 7.16 -11.80
C ASP A 565 6.98 6.81 -11.47
N THR A 566 7.47 5.68 -12.00
CA THR A 566 8.84 5.19 -11.83
C THR A 566 9.58 5.19 -13.17
N LEU A 567 10.77 5.79 -13.19
CA LEU A 567 11.66 5.91 -14.35
C LEU A 567 13.10 5.57 -13.94
N LEU A 568 13.63 4.49 -14.52
CA LEU A 568 14.95 3.93 -14.21
C LEU A 568 15.83 3.85 -15.46
N SER A 569 17.14 3.94 -15.29
CA SER A 569 18.11 3.51 -16.31
C SER A 569 18.62 2.13 -15.93
N VAL A 570 18.52 1.16 -16.84
CA VAL A 570 18.71 -0.27 -16.54
C VAL A 570 19.41 -1.02 -17.67
N GLU A 571 19.90 -2.22 -17.37
CA GLU A 571 20.17 -3.27 -18.36
C GLU A 571 19.26 -4.47 -18.07
N ILE A 572 18.84 -5.21 -19.10
CA ILE A 572 18.22 -6.53 -18.92
C ILE A 572 19.33 -7.58 -19.07
N VAL A 573 19.66 -8.25 -17.97
CA VAL A 573 20.82 -9.15 -17.86
C VAL A 573 20.35 -10.60 -17.68
N GLN A 574 20.96 -11.53 -18.40
CA GLN A 574 20.73 -12.96 -18.20
C GLN A 574 21.67 -13.50 -17.12
N GLU A 575 21.13 -13.78 -15.95
CA GLU A 575 21.83 -14.42 -14.85
C GLU A 575 21.88 -15.94 -15.02
N LEU A 576 23.04 -16.51 -14.71
CA LEU A 576 23.37 -17.92 -14.84
C LEU A 576 23.71 -18.48 -13.44
N LYS A 577 23.16 -19.65 -13.07
CA LYS A 577 23.60 -20.41 -11.89
C LYS A 577 23.98 -21.84 -12.30
N GLY A 578 25.19 -22.25 -11.92
CA GLY A 578 25.82 -23.49 -12.39
C GLY A 578 26.33 -23.39 -13.84
N GLU A 579 27.00 -24.46 -14.29
CA GLU A 579 27.71 -24.53 -15.57
C GLU A 579 27.29 -25.73 -16.42
N GLY A 580 27.71 -25.73 -17.69
CA GLY A 580 27.49 -26.83 -18.63
C GLY A 580 26.01 -27.18 -18.82
N LYS A 581 25.69 -28.48 -18.76
CA LYS A 581 24.32 -29.00 -18.99
C LYS A 581 23.33 -28.63 -17.87
N ALA A 582 23.81 -28.47 -16.64
CA ALA A 582 22.99 -28.19 -15.45
C ALA A 582 22.71 -26.69 -15.22
N GLN A 583 23.33 -25.80 -16.02
CA GLN A 583 23.17 -24.35 -15.93
C GLN A 583 21.70 -23.91 -16.02
N ARG A 584 21.22 -23.25 -14.97
CA ARG A 584 19.93 -22.55 -14.93
C ARG A 584 20.11 -21.10 -15.41
N ARG A 585 19.05 -20.53 -15.98
CA ARG A 585 19.04 -19.16 -16.55
C ARG A 585 17.82 -18.40 -16.05
N ILE A 586 17.99 -17.11 -15.76
CA ILE A 586 16.88 -16.20 -15.43
C ILE A 586 17.23 -14.80 -15.91
N ASN A 587 16.30 -14.12 -16.56
CA ASN A 587 16.49 -12.72 -16.96
C ASN A 587 16.12 -11.82 -15.77
N ALA A 588 16.94 -10.82 -15.48
CA ALA A 588 16.76 -9.87 -14.38
C ALA A 588 16.96 -8.42 -14.88
N VAL A 589 16.25 -7.48 -14.27
CA VAL A 589 16.49 -6.05 -14.48
C VAL A 589 17.61 -5.60 -13.55
N HIS A 590 18.69 -5.05 -14.11
CA HIS A 590 19.83 -4.52 -13.38
C HIS A 590 19.83 -3.00 -13.49
N VAL A 591 19.48 -2.30 -12.42
CA VAL A 591 19.43 -0.83 -12.35
C VAL A 591 20.82 -0.25 -12.34
N MET A 592 21.05 0.71 -13.23
CA MET A 592 22.31 1.45 -13.45
C MET A 592 22.27 2.85 -12.82
N ASP A 593 21.11 3.51 -12.85
CA ASP A 593 20.83 4.81 -12.21
C ASP A 593 19.30 5.00 -12.08
N ALA A 594 18.86 5.93 -11.24
CA ALA A 594 17.45 6.27 -11.03
C ALA A 594 17.15 7.72 -11.41
N LEU A 595 15.98 7.96 -12.01
CA LEU A 595 15.54 9.30 -12.43
C LEU A 595 14.31 9.72 -11.62
N ILE A 596 13.27 8.88 -11.59
CA ILE A 596 12.03 9.12 -10.83
C ILE A 596 11.66 7.81 -10.11
N LEU A 597 11.33 7.88 -8.83
CA LEU A 597 10.99 6.73 -7.99
C LEU A 597 9.61 7.00 -7.37
N ASN A 598 8.56 6.36 -7.88
CA ASN A 598 7.16 6.57 -7.50
C ASN A 598 6.78 8.05 -7.25
N GLY A 599 6.94 8.86 -8.30
CA GLY A 599 6.62 10.29 -8.29
C GLY A 599 7.54 11.15 -7.43
N THR A 600 8.71 10.63 -7.04
CA THR A 600 9.82 11.39 -6.45
C THR A 600 10.91 11.53 -7.49
N ASP A 601 11.12 12.74 -8.03
CA ASP A 601 12.27 13.03 -8.89
C ASP A 601 13.56 12.99 -8.04
N VAL A 602 14.58 12.29 -8.53
CA VAL A 602 15.89 12.18 -7.89
C VAL A 602 17.04 12.61 -8.81
N ARG A 603 16.75 13.12 -10.02
CA ARG A 603 17.74 13.47 -11.06
C ARG A 603 18.87 14.36 -10.53
N ASP A 604 18.57 15.32 -9.67
CA ASP A 604 19.56 16.29 -9.15
C ASP A 604 20.31 15.86 -7.89
N GLN A 605 19.98 14.70 -7.30
CA GLN A 605 20.75 14.15 -6.18
C GLN A 605 22.11 13.63 -6.68
N HIS A 606 23.14 13.63 -5.83
CA HIS A 606 24.46 13.08 -6.19
C HIS A 606 24.33 11.61 -6.60
N PHE A 607 25.07 11.15 -7.62
CA PHE A 607 25.02 9.76 -8.13
C PHE A 607 24.97 8.68 -7.03
N SER A 608 25.91 8.67 -6.08
CA SER A 608 25.89 7.80 -4.90
C SER A 608 24.55 7.75 -4.13
N GLN A 609 23.86 8.89 -4.00
CA GLN A 609 22.55 8.99 -3.33
C GLN A 609 21.45 8.41 -4.21
N ARG A 610 21.46 8.68 -5.54
CA ARG A 610 20.53 8.05 -6.50
C ARG A 610 20.65 6.52 -6.50
N ILE A 611 21.86 5.99 -6.36
CA ILE A 611 22.12 4.55 -6.22
C ILE A 611 21.58 4.01 -4.89
N GLN A 612 21.86 4.65 -3.74
CA GLN A 612 21.30 4.25 -2.44
C GLN A 612 19.76 4.32 -2.41
N MET A 613 19.18 5.31 -3.09
CA MET A 613 17.74 5.44 -3.31
C MET A 613 17.22 4.30 -4.20
N ALA A 614 17.92 3.95 -5.29
CA ALA A 614 17.57 2.80 -6.11
C ALA A 614 17.65 1.47 -5.32
N GLU A 615 18.64 1.30 -4.44
CA GLU A 615 18.78 0.10 -3.59
C GLU A 615 17.60 -0.02 -2.62
N LYS A 616 17.22 1.09 -1.96
CA LYS A 616 16.03 1.19 -1.11
C LYS A 616 14.75 0.88 -1.88
N PHE A 617 14.58 1.46 -3.06
CA PHE A 617 13.41 1.23 -3.92
C PHE A 617 13.30 -0.23 -4.37
N VAL A 618 14.41 -0.81 -4.87
CA VAL A 618 14.50 -2.22 -5.27
C VAL A 618 14.17 -3.16 -4.10
N LYS A 619 14.64 -2.85 -2.89
CA LYS A 619 14.31 -3.61 -1.68
C LYS A 619 12.83 -3.52 -1.28
N ALA A 620 12.16 -2.41 -1.58
CA ALA A 620 10.74 -2.21 -1.29
C ALA A 620 9.80 -2.93 -2.29
N VAL A 621 10.17 -2.96 -3.59
CA VAL A 621 9.38 -3.65 -4.64
C VAL A 621 9.69 -5.15 -4.77
N ALA A 622 10.79 -5.63 -4.17
CA ALA A 622 11.13 -7.05 -4.18
C ALA A 622 10.07 -7.89 -3.44
N LYS A 623 9.72 -9.05 -4.01
CA LYS A 623 8.75 -10.01 -3.46
C LYS A 623 9.36 -11.41 -3.28
N PRO A 624 10.12 -11.68 -2.21
CA PRO A 624 10.80 -12.97 -1.99
C PRO A 624 9.86 -14.19 -1.97
N SER A 625 8.59 -14.03 -1.60
CA SER A 625 7.58 -15.10 -1.63
C SER A 625 7.15 -15.52 -3.04
N ARG A 626 7.55 -14.77 -4.08
CA ARG A 626 7.17 -14.97 -5.49
C ARG A 626 8.37 -15.39 -6.37
N PRO A 627 8.85 -16.64 -6.25
CA PRO A 627 9.98 -17.14 -7.04
C PRO A 627 9.69 -17.27 -8.54
N ASP A 628 8.43 -17.07 -8.97
CA ASP A 628 8.02 -17.03 -10.38
C ASP A 628 8.24 -15.65 -11.03
N MET A 629 8.53 -14.61 -10.25
CA MET A 629 8.78 -13.26 -10.75
C MET A 629 10.24 -13.06 -11.21
N ASN A 630 10.43 -12.20 -12.21
CA ASN A 630 11.74 -11.81 -12.69
C ASN A 630 12.41 -10.84 -11.69
N PRO A 631 13.65 -11.10 -11.22
CA PRO A 631 14.31 -10.22 -10.25
C PRO A 631 14.59 -8.83 -10.81
N ILE A 632 14.52 -7.83 -9.93
CA ILE A 632 15.16 -6.54 -10.10
C ILE A 632 16.28 -6.38 -9.06
N ARG A 633 17.43 -5.85 -9.47
CA ARG A 633 18.61 -5.61 -8.63
C ARG A 633 19.24 -4.26 -9.01
N VAL A 634 19.98 -3.63 -8.10
CA VAL A 634 20.90 -2.53 -8.46
C VAL A 634 22.28 -3.11 -8.76
N LYS A 635 23.00 -2.54 -9.73
CA LYS A 635 24.37 -2.96 -10.03
C LYS A 635 25.36 -2.50 -8.97
N GLU A 636 26.36 -3.33 -8.71
CA GLU A 636 27.42 -3.02 -7.75
C GLU A 636 28.34 -1.92 -8.30
N VAL A 637 28.45 -0.81 -7.56
CA VAL A 637 29.17 0.40 -7.96
C VAL A 637 30.53 0.48 -7.30
N TYR A 638 31.58 0.48 -8.11
CA TYR A 638 32.97 0.61 -7.65
C TYR A 638 33.44 2.07 -7.73
N ARG A 639 34.39 2.43 -6.87
CA ARG A 639 35.22 3.63 -7.04
C ARG A 639 36.28 3.33 -8.10
N LEU A 640 36.65 4.31 -8.93
CA LEU A 640 37.57 4.05 -10.04
C LEU A 640 38.96 3.63 -9.55
N GLU A 641 39.46 4.20 -8.45
CA GLU A 641 40.73 3.77 -7.82
C GLU A 641 40.68 2.38 -7.17
N GLU A 642 39.48 1.79 -7.02
CA GLU A 642 39.29 0.46 -6.44
C GLU A 642 38.92 -0.59 -7.52
N MET A 643 39.04 -0.26 -8.81
CA MET A 643 38.55 -1.09 -9.91
C MET A 643 39.21 -2.47 -10.02
N GLU A 644 40.39 -2.68 -9.42
CA GLU A 644 41.05 -3.99 -9.39
C GLU A 644 40.15 -5.09 -8.79
N LYS A 645 39.29 -4.72 -7.83
CA LYS A 645 38.28 -5.59 -7.20
C LYS A 645 37.28 -6.18 -8.20
N ILE A 646 37.15 -5.58 -9.39
CA ILE A 646 36.30 -6.10 -10.48
C ILE A 646 36.96 -7.30 -11.15
N PHE A 647 38.25 -7.22 -11.47
CA PHE A 647 38.96 -8.28 -12.19
C PHE A 647 39.12 -9.56 -11.35
N VAL A 648 39.20 -9.42 -10.01
CA VAL A 648 39.21 -10.55 -9.06
C VAL A 648 37.90 -11.39 -9.11
N ARG A 649 36.82 -10.84 -9.68
CA ARG A 649 35.52 -11.51 -9.84
C ARG A 649 35.25 -12.01 -11.26
N LEU A 650 36.25 -11.95 -12.14
CA LEU A 650 36.18 -12.48 -13.50
C LEU A 650 36.69 -13.91 -13.52
N GLU A 651 35.91 -14.82 -14.10
CA GLU A 651 36.21 -16.24 -14.19
C GLU A 651 35.86 -16.76 -15.60
N MET A 652 36.58 -17.76 -16.09
CA MET A 652 36.31 -18.39 -17.39
C MET A 652 35.40 -19.61 -17.22
N LYS A 653 34.11 -19.47 -17.52
CA LYS A 653 33.06 -20.49 -17.21
C LYS A 653 32.43 -21.10 -18.45
N VAL A 654 32.09 -22.39 -18.39
CA VAL A 654 31.50 -23.13 -19.53
C VAL A 654 30.00 -22.93 -19.54
N THR A 655 29.52 -22.09 -20.46
CA THR A 655 28.10 -21.75 -20.60
C THR A 655 27.37 -22.70 -21.54
N LYS A 656 26.08 -22.93 -21.27
CA LYS A 656 25.21 -23.74 -22.14
C LYS A 656 25.17 -23.11 -23.54
N SER A 657 25.40 -23.92 -24.57
CA SER A 657 25.56 -23.51 -25.98
C SER A 657 26.89 -22.82 -26.36
N SER A 658 27.94 -22.84 -25.52
CA SER A 658 29.28 -22.34 -25.93
C SER A 658 30.16 -23.33 -26.70
N GLY A 659 29.62 -24.52 -27.04
CA GLY A 659 30.41 -25.61 -27.65
C GLY A 659 31.45 -26.24 -26.72
N GLY A 660 31.42 -25.92 -25.42
CA GLY A 660 32.45 -26.31 -24.45
C GLY A 660 33.54 -25.26 -24.25
N VAL A 661 33.60 -24.22 -25.08
CA VAL A 661 34.55 -23.11 -24.93
C VAL A 661 34.19 -22.29 -23.69
N PRO A 662 35.11 -22.06 -22.73
CA PRO A 662 34.88 -21.17 -21.60
C PRO A 662 34.66 -19.73 -22.05
N ARG A 663 33.78 -18.99 -21.36
CA ARG A 663 33.54 -17.56 -21.60
C ARG A 663 33.80 -16.75 -20.34
N LEU A 664 34.36 -15.56 -20.53
CA LEU A 664 34.54 -14.57 -19.47
C LEU A 664 33.18 -14.32 -18.80
N SER A 665 33.14 -14.47 -17.48
CA SER A 665 31.95 -14.38 -16.65
C SER A 665 32.26 -13.56 -15.41
N TYR A 666 31.35 -12.68 -15.01
CA TYR A 666 31.46 -11.89 -13.78
C TYR A 666 30.55 -12.48 -12.72
N THR A 667 31.12 -12.92 -11.59
CA THR A 667 30.36 -13.56 -10.50
C THR A 667 29.86 -12.53 -9.49
N GLY A 668 28.53 -12.49 -9.34
CA GLY A 668 27.79 -11.64 -8.40
C GLY A 668 27.91 -12.11 -6.96
N ARG A 669 26.95 -11.75 -6.10
CA ARG A 669 26.98 -12.07 -4.65
C ARG A 669 26.26 -13.39 -4.29
N ASP A 670 25.46 -13.96 -5.19
CA ASP A 670 24.47 -15.02 -4.90
C ASP A 670 24.80 -16.40 -5.57
N ASP A 671 26.07 -16.71 -5.80
CA ASP A 671 26.62 -17.72 -6.75
C ASP A 671 26.17 -17.56 -8.22
N ARG A 672 25.47 -16.46 -8.54
CA ARG A 672 25.02 -16.16 -9.89
C ARG A 672 26.11 -15.39 -10.64
N HIS A 673 26.29 -15.69 -11.92
CA HIS A 673 27.18 -14.95 -12.81
C HIS A 673 26.43 -14.46 -14.05
N PHE A 674 26.98 -13.48 -14.74
CA PHE A 674 26.56 -13.08 -16.09
C PHE A 674 27.78 -12.89 -16.99
N LEU A 675 27.57 -12.81 -18.30
CA LEU A 675 28.64 -12.53 -19.26
C LEU A 675 28.81 -11.00 -19.37
N PRO A 676 29.93 -10.40 -18.93
CA PRO A 676 30.11 -8.96 -18.96
C PRO A 676 30.40 -8.47 -20.39
N THR A 677 29.87 -7.30 -20.74
CA THR A 677 30.08 -6.63 -22.04
C THR A 677 31.20 -5.57 -22.00
N GLY A 678 31.55 -5.10 -20.81
CA GLY A 678 32.52 -4.03 -20.60
C GLY A 678 32.37 -3.36 -19.25
N LEU A 679 32.93 -2.14 -19.14
CA LEU A 679 32.85 -1.30 -17.95
C LEU A 679 32.36 0.09 -18.31
N TYR A 680 31.28 0.55 -17.68
CA TYR A 680 30.89 1.96 -17.69
C TYR A 680 31.73 2.72 -16.65
N ILE A 681 32.19 3.91 -17.01
CA ILE A 681 32.88 4.84 -16.12
C ILE A 681 32.08 6.14 -16.11
N ILE A 682 31.63 6.52 -14.92
CA ILE A 682 30.59 7.53 -14.67
C ILE A 682 31.24 8.65 -13.85
N LYS A 683 31.19 9.87 -14.37
CA LYS A 683 31.58 11.10 -13.65
C LYS A 683 30.54 11.40 -12.58
N THR A 684 30.99 11.63 -11.34
CA THR A 684 30.12 11.82 -10.17
C THR A 684 30.28 13.18 -9.50
N VAL A 685 31.38 13.88 -9.80
CA VAL A 685 31.64 15.26 -9.35
C VAL A 685 31.42 16.22 -10.52
N ASN A 686 30.76 17.35 -10.25
CA ASN A 686 30.40 18.36 -11.25
C ASN A 686 31.42 19.50 -11.34
N GLU A 687 31.55 20.11 -12.51
CA GLU A 687 32.37 21.31 -12.71
C GLU A 687 31.85 22.50 -11.88
N PRO A 688 32.71 23.40 -11.37
CA PRO A 688 34.17 23.44 -11.53
C PRO A 688 34.93 22.65 -10.44
N TRP A 689 34.26 21.74 -9.72
CA TRP A 689 34.88 20.98 -8.64
C TRP A 689 35.65 19.75 -9.16
N THR A 690 36.54 19.24 -8.31
CA THR A 690 37.20 17.94 -8.45
C THR A 690 37.63 17.44 -7.07
N MET A 691 37.76 16.13 -6.89
CA MET A 691 38.27 15.49 -5.68
C MET A 691 39.78 15.20 -5.77
N ALA A 692 40.49 15.48 -4.68
CA ALA A 692 41.92 15.22 -4.52
C ALA A 692 42.20 14.50 -3.19
N TYR A 693 43.40 13.93 -3.05
CA TYR A 693 43.86 13.28 -1.83
C TYR A 693 44.94 14.11 -1.12
N SER A 694 44.71 14.47 0.14
CA SER A 694 45.69 15.17 0.97
C SER A 694 46.60 14.15 1.65
N LYS A 695 47.85 14.07 1.19
CA LYS A 695 48.92 13.28 1.82
C LYS A 695 49.16 13.71 3.28
N ASN A 696 49.07 15.02 3.58
CA ASN A 696 49.35 15.56 4.92
C ASN A 696 48.25 15.28 5.97
N SER A 697 46.98 15.17 5.55
CA SER A 697 45.84 14.92 6.46
C SER A 697 45.20 13.53 6.25
N ASN A 698 45.80 12.71 5.38
CA ASN A 698 45.38 11.35 5.04
C ASN A 698 43.89 11.23 4.64
N LYS A 699 43.35 12.28 3.98
CA LYS A 699 41.92 12.48 3.70
C LYS A 699 41.69 12.97 2.28
N LYS A 700 40.54 12.58 1.69
CA LYS A 700 40.03 13.16 0.44
C LYS A 700 39.40 14.52 0.71
N PHE A 701 39.49 15.43 -0.25
CA PHE A 701 38.89 16.77 -0.20
C PHE A 701 38.39 17.20 -1.60
N PHE A 702 37.46 18.15 -1.64
CA PHE A 702 36.99 18.80 -2.86
C PHE A 702 37.78 20.09 -3.09
N PHE A 703 38.24 20.30 -4.33
CA PHE A 703 38.95 21.48 -4.79
C PHE A 703 38.16 22.17 -5.90
N ASN A 704 37.99 23.49 -5.82
CA ASN A 704 37.35 24.29 -6.85
C ASN A 704 38.39 24.78 -7.85
N LYS A 705 38.34 24.32 -9.11
CA LYS A 705 39.32 24.69 -10.15
C LYS A 705 39.28 26.18 -10.51
N THR A 706 38.17 26.86 -10.27
CA THR A 706 37.99 28.30 -10.55
C THR A 706 38.40 29.17 -9.36
N THR A 707 37.85 28.93 -8.17
CA THR A 707 38.10 29.77 -6.97
C THR A 707 39.35 29.37 -6.18
N ARG A 708 39.97 28.22 -6.52
CA ARG A 708 41.11 27.61 -5.81
C ARG A 708 40.85 27.29 -4.33
N MET A 709 39.60 27.22 -3.91
CA MET A 709 39.20 26.83 -2.55
C MET A 709 39.20 25.31 -2.38
N SER A 710 39.57 24.85 -1.18
CA SER A 710 39.50 23.44 -0.75
C SER A 710 38.53 23.27 0.41
N THR A 711 37.77 22.17 0.43
CA THR A 711 36.89 21.77 1.55
C THR A 711 36.86 20.26 1.71
N TYR A 712 36.72 19.77 2.95
CA TYR A 712 36.54 18.34 3.23
C TYR A 712 35.08 17.89 3.10
N ASP A 713 34.14 18.78 3.38
CA ASP A 713 32.71 18.56 3.20
C ASP A 713 32.28 18.80 1.75
N MET A 714 31.34 17.99 1.24
CA MET A 714 30.89 18.03 -0.15
C MET A 714 30.08 19.31 -0.46
N PRO A 715 30.54 20.17 -1.38
CA PRO A 715 29.76 21.33 -1.83
C PRO A 715 28.44 20.91 -2.49
N PRO A 716 27.30 21.59 -2.23
CA PRO A 716 26.02 21.24 -2.86
C PRO A 716 26.07 21.24 -4.40
N ASN A 717 26.87 22.13 -5.00
CA ASN A 717 27.06 22.23 -6.44
C ASN A 717 28.20 21.34 -7.00
N SER A 718 28.88 20.53 -6.18
CA SER A 718 29.84 19.53 -6.68
C SER A 718 29.18 18.20 -7.03
N ALA A 719 27.89 18.01 -6.75
CA ALA A 719 27.15 16.79 -7.09
C ALA A 719 26.84 16.75 -8.59
N ALA A 720 27.23 15.70 -9.30
CA ALA A 720 26.83 15.51 -10.70
C ALA A 720 25.37 15.02 -10.79
N PRO A 721 24.45 15.79 -11.42
CA PRO A 721 23.08 15.37 -11.65
C PRO A 721 23.02 14.29 -12.74
N PHE A 722 21.86 13.64 -12.88
CA PHE A 722 21.65 12.52 -13.82
C PHE A 722 22.11 12.85 -15.24
N HIS A 723 21.79 14.04 -15.76
CA HIS A 723 22.14 14.39 -17.14
C HIS A 723 23.66 14.50 -17.38
N VAL A 724 24.45 14.93 -16.38
CA VAL A 724 25.92 14.92 -16.42
C VAL A 724 26.43 13.48 -16.33
N CYS A 725 25.98 12.72 -15.34
CA CYS A 725 26.38 11.32 -15.16
C CYS A 725 26.04 10.45 -16.37
N HIS A 726 24.96 10.76 -17.08
CA HIS A 726 24.57 10.07 -18.30
C HIS A 726 25.35 10.57 -19.52
N SER A 727 25.46 11.88 -19.75
CA SER A 727 26.07 12.39 -21.00
C SER A 727 27.60 12.26 -21.04
N GLU A 728 28.30 12.45 -19.91
CA GLU A 728 29.77 12.37 -19.87
C GLU A 728 30.30 10.92 -19.72
N ARG A 729 29.43 9.91 -19.61
CA ARG A 729 29.83 8.52 -19.34
C ARG A 729 30.69 7.91 -20.45
N LEU A 730 31.76 7.24 -20.05
CA LEU A 730 32.61 6.45 -20.93
C LEU A 730 32.25 4.96 -20.83
N PHE A 731 32.41 4.21 -21.92
CA PHE A 731 32.26 2.75 -21.92
C PHE A 731 33.47 2.05 -22.51
N TRP A 732 34.11 1.21 -21.70
CA TRP A 732 35.23 0.37 -22.08
C TRP A 732 34.72 -1.02 -22.44
N ALA A 733 34.50 -1.27 -23.73
CA ALA A 733 33.95 -2.53 -24.23
C ALA A 733 35.00 -3.65 -24.16
N TRP A 734 34.64 -4.80 -23.58
CA TRP A 734 35.51 -5.97 -23.46
C TRP A 734 35.29 -6.92 -24.66
N VAL A 735 35.60 -6.40 -25.85
CA VAL A 735 35.54 -7.14 -27.12
C VAL A 735 36.80 -7.97 -27.37
N ASP A 736 36.77 -8.83 -28.39
CA ASP A 736 37.94 -9.63 -28.76
C ASP A 736 39.17 -8.75 -29.10
N GLY A 737 40.34 -9.19 -28.66
CA GLY A 737 41.58 -8.41 -28.61
C GLY A 737 41.81 -7.60 -27.32
N VAL A 738 40.84 -7.50 -26.41
CA VAL A 738 41.00 -6.84 -25.10
C VAL A 738 41.30 -7.85 -24.00
N ILE A 739 42.49 -7.78 -23.38
CA ILE A 739 42.82 -8.60 -22.20
C ILE A 739 42.32 -7.90 -20.93
N VAL A 740 41.47 -8.59 -20.17
CA VAL A 740 41.06 -8.24 -18.79
C VAL A 740 41.19 -9.40 -17.79
N HIS A 741 41.30 -10.63 -18.27
CA HIS A 741 41.55 -11.83 -17.49
C HIS A 741 42.72 -12.62 -18.09
N ASP A 742 43.57 -13.18 -17.24
CA ASP A 742 44.93 -13.61 -17.62
C ASP A 742 44.95 -14.86 -18.52
N SER A 743 43.81 -15.55 -18.67
CA SER A 743 43.60 -16.63 -19.66
C SER A 743 43.31 -16.14 -21.10
N GLN A 744 43.18 -14.83 -21.32
CA GLN A 744 42.99 -14.26 -22.66
C GLN A 744 44.36 -14.03 -23.32
N THR A 745 44.58 -14.59 -24.51
CA THR A 745 45.88 -14.54 -25.20
C THR A 745 45.90 -13.66 -26.46
N ARG A 746 44.73 -13.32 -27.01
CA ARG A 746 44.64 -12.44 -28.19
C ARG A 746 44.66 -10.97 -27.75
N VAL A 747 45.70 -10.25 -28.17
CA VAL A 747 45.83 -8.79 -28.02
C VAL A 747 45.53 -8.11 -29.35
N ASP A 748 44.84 -6.98 -29.28
CA ASP A 748 44.74 -5.98 -30.34
C ASP A 748 45.42 -4.69 -29.84
N PRO A 749 46.52 -4.24 -30.46
CA PRO A 749 47.32 -3.11 -29.95
C PRO A 749 46.59 -1.76 -30.05
N GLU A 750 45.51 -1.64 -30.84
CA GLU A 750 44.69 -0.42 -30.90
C GLU A 750 43.69 -0.34 -29.74
N LYS A 751 43.53 -1.41 -28.94
CA LYS A 751 42.55 -1.49 -27.85
C LYS A 751 43.20 -1.46 -26.46
N LEU A 752 42.63 -0.65 -25.57
CA LEU A 752 43.07 -0.56 -24.18
C LEU A 752 42.80 -1.87 -23.42
N SER A 753 43.86 -2.59 -23.04
CA SER A 753 43.79 -3.75 -22.15
C SER A 753 44.01 -3.35 -20.66
N LYS A 754 43.55 -4.20 -19.73
CA LYS A 754 43.54 -4.00 -18.26
C LYS A 754 44.78 -3.30 -17.71
N ASN A 755 45.97 -3.79 -18.05
CA ASN A 755 47.23 -3.29 -17.49
C ASN A 755 47.51 -1.84 -17.88
N VAL A 756 47.13 -1.41 -19.08
CA VAL A 756 47.27 -0.01 -19.53
C VAL A 756 46.34 0.91 -18.75
N VAL A 757 45.07 0.52 -18.59
CA VAL A 757 44.04 1.30 -17.87
C VAL A 757 44.39 1.42 -16.38
N LEU A 758 44.83 0.33 -15.75
CA LEU A 758 45.29 0.33 -14.35
C LEU A 758 46.55 1.18 -14.16
N SER A 759 47.51 1.12 -15.09
CA SER A 759 48.74 1.92 -15.00
C SER A 759 48.43 3.42 -15.05
N PHE A 760 47.54 3.84 -15.98
CA PHE A 760 47.07 5.22 -16.08
C PHE A 760 46.36 5.68 -14.79
N ILE A 761 45.50 4.83 -14.23
CA ILE A 761 44.75 5.16 -13.00
C ILE A 761 45.68 5.25 -11.79
N HIS A 762 46.65 4.33 -11.63
CA HIS A 762 47.62 4.40 -10.53
C HIS A 762 48.53 5.65 -10.63
N GLN A 763 48.96 6.02 -11.85
CA GLN A 763 49.73 7.25 -12.09
C GLN A 763 48.94 8.52 -11.75
N ASN A 764 47.64 8.58 -12.08
CA ASN A 764 46.82 9.77 -11.87
C ASN A 764 46.08 9.80 -10.52
N TYR A 765 46.07 8.69 -9.76
CA TYR A 765 45.53 8.66 -8.40
C TYR A 765 46.44 9.35 -7.37
N GLN A 766 47.75 9.45 -7.63
CA GLN A 766 48.72 10.11 -6.73
C GLN A 766 49.70 11.04 -7.44
N PRO A 767 49.29 12.27 -7.79
CA PRO A 767 50.18 13.43 -7.85
C PRO A 767 50.82 13.69 -6.46
#